data_AF-A0A1Q9EYZ0-F1
#
_entry.id   AF-A0A1Q9EYZ0-F1
#
_cell.length_a   1.000
_cell.length_b   1.000
_cell.length_c   1.000
_cell.angle_alpha   90.00
_cell.angle_beta   90.00
_cell.angle_gamma   90.00
#
_symmetry.space_group_name_H-M   'P 1'
#
loop_
_entity.id
_entity.type
_entity.pdbx_description
1 polymer ?
#
loop_
_entity_poly.entity_id
_entity_poly.type
_entity_poly.pdbx_seq_one_letter_code
_entity_poly.pdbx_strand_id
1 'polypeptide(L)'
;MVSRPWPCRLQGTSYVFELERGSRPQALYVAHRASQSLPLPLRQNSLSNRNTQTPSSSNRRKRLRDSLEESSGRGQNSLSNRNTQTPSSSNRATYQDGVGDADTTPSKRLHFTRSVHCVASCRDMGCCPSKGDAWKARLQDCRNRIMQKSWRHSLVTGAPPDVRQLGQLVSDLEQCHGWFDSEGKDHEALGIIQQLASAVIEELHSLLDVRLVREHRDVMQRMVGLAKQLDNFRVNKSDIVQRKYQAILGQVIRENLQSSTNFMAGHSDPEQLVLTCKQVVPNLKLAAALIGEAPELEGEFLNCGRGLCDQILSNLPTMMEVRPRDMAAIEDWSSRIDGLRSSLPRGRAWEPLLPRVKELRLVVAASLATSKLSELEASIGADVNISNVMRLIGDFNALCNDPDADQKAKLRGCLQKLSDAIQSAFDQAVDGGDTADMHKLLAESKELDEYQRRCLGDDAPAPISRSLEQRKAGVTLQSILSKAKNKVSQQTEALHALFVEAEANFKRVDPEKLDQKATGARWRFRLGSGKFRDYTEEKSQEVEHLYQDWCKKGKPTNKSESRYEITIQVKGGTASTKPATRTRERCPKELSHPGDPDWDERPEPPASLDMSEVTRDENYSLDFHLMTQVNLTRGGRGMRIINRQEGMTVAQTVTHGYFEKVSDFVRDAENALSQAEVELHLLGGSERAERQKEADALTQAMKPVLVEILRNLA
;
A
#
# COMPACT_ATOMS: atom_id res chain seq x y z
N MET A 1 45.98 -24.14 70.08
CA MET A 1 44.92 -25.15 70.00
C MET A 1 44.55 -25.33 68.54
N VAL A 2 44.66 -26.56 68.04
CA VAL A 2 44.36 -26.95 66.66
C VAL A 2 42.85 -27.13 66.53
N SER A 3 42.23 -26.48 65.55
CA SER A 3 40.85 -26.76 65.17
C SER A 3 40.78 -26.83 63.65
N ARG A 4 40.49 -28.05 63.17
CA ARG A 4 40.42 -28.45 61.76
C ARG A 4 39.22 -27.83 61.03
N PRO A 5 39.26 -27.76 59.69
CA PRO A 5 38.21 -27.15 58.87
C PRO A 5 37.09 -28.15 58.53
N TRP A 6 35.87 -27.61 58.37
CA TRP A 6 34.73 -28.34 57.80
C TRP A 6 34.74 -28.24 56.25
N PRO A 7 34.38 -29.31 55.53
CA PRO A 7 34.29 -29.30 54.08
C PRO A 7 32.85 -29.01 53.62
N CYS A 8 32.66 -27.99 52.78
CA CYS A 8 31.42 -27.84 52.02
C CYS A 8 31.69 -28.13 50.54
N ARG A 9 31.14 -29.26 50.07
CA ARG A 9 30.95 -29.57 48.66
C ARG A 9 29.98 -28.55 48.05
N LEU A 10 30.43 -27.85 47.01
CA LEU A 10 29.55 -27.10 46.11
C LEU A 10 29.07 -28.04 45.00
N GLN A 11 27.81 -28.46 45.07
CA GLN A 11 27.05 -28.93 43.92
C GLN A 11 26.13 -27.81 43.43
N GLY A 12 26.02 -27.71 42.10
CA GLY A 12 25.51 -26.56 41.37
C GLY A 12 24.17 -26.02 41.84
N THR A 13 24.15 -24.72 42.09
CA THR A 13 22.94 -23.89 42.13
C THR A 13 23.26 -22.63 41.33
N SER A 14 22.40 -22.32 40.36
CA SER A 14 22.44 -21.07 39.62
C SER A 14 22.16 -19.92 40.58
N TYR A 15 23.14 -19.04 40.77
CA TYR A 15 22.93 -17.78 41.49
C TYR A 15 22.31 -16.78 40.53
N VAL A 16 21.01 -16.50 40.72
CA VAL A 16 20.40 -15.26 40.26
C VAL A 16 20.72 -14.22 41.33
N PHE A 17 21.54 -13.22 41.00
CA PHE A 17 21.71 -12.05 41.85
C PHE A 17 20.48 -11.15 41.69
N GLU A 18 19.51 -11.29 42.59
CA GLU A 18 18.53 -10.24 42.84
C GLU A 18 19.21 -9.13 43.64
N LEU A 19 19.53 -8.02 42.97
CA LEU A 19 19.83 -6.75 43.63
C LEU A 19 18.56 -6.27 44.31
N GLU A 20 18.50 -6.40 45.64
CA GLU A 20 17.43 -5.88 46.48
C GLU A 20 17.20 -4.38 46.21
N ARG A 21 16.14 -4.08 45.47
CA ARG A 21 15.43 -2.80 45.60
C ARG A 21 14.15 -3.06 46.36
N GLY A 22 14.16 -2.69 47.64
CA GLY A 22 12.97 -2.73 48.48
C GLY A 22 11.83 -1.92 47.87
N SER A 23 10.77 -2.61 47.42
CA SER A 23 9.36 -2.24 47.49
C SER A 23 8.52 -3.35 46.83
N ARG A 24 7.48 -3.80 47.51
CA ARG A 24 6.65 -5.01 47.29
C ARG A 24 6.17 -5.26 45.83
N PRO A 25 5.94 -6.54 45.44
CA PRO A 25 5.56 -6.91 44.08
C PRO A 25 4.04 -6.81 43.84
N GLN A 26 3.66 -6.33 42.65
CA GLN A 26 2.41 -6.70 41.98
C GLN A 26 2.72 -7.83 41.00
N ALA A 27 1.96 -8.92 41.13
CA ALA A 27 2.10 -10.13 40.33
C ALA A 27 1.69 -9.88 38.87
N LEU A 28 2.56 -10.26 37.93
CA LEU A 28 2.20 -10.54 36.54
C LEU A 28 2.70 -11.95 36.19
N TYR A 29 1.74 -12.81 35.91
CA TYR A 29 1.88 -14.20 35.52
C TYR A 29 2.31 -14.25 34.04
N VAL A 30 3.47 -14.83 33.74
CA VAL A 30 3.83 -15.28 32.38
C VAL A 30 4.36 -16.70 32.46
N ALA A 31 3.64 -17.62 31.83
CA ALA A 31 3.96 -19.04 31.79
C ALA A 31 5.06 -19.32 30.75
N HIS A 32 6.15 -19.97 31.17
CA HIS A 32 7.07 -20.65 30.26
C HIS A 32 7.11 -22.15 30.57
N ARG A 33 6.76 -22.93 29.54
CA ARG A 33 6.71 -24.39 29.52
C ARG A 33 8.08 -24.91 29.10
N ALA A 34 8.83 -25.50 30.03
CA ALA A 34 10.09 -26.18 29.73
C ALA A 34 9.84 -27.69 29.61
N SER A 35 10.06 -28.26 28.42
CA SER A 35 10.13 -29.70 28.19
C SER A 35 11.55 -30.18 28.47
N GLN A 36 11.73 -30.89 29.59
CA GLN A 36 12.95 -31.61 29.91
C GLN A 36 12.95 -32.97 29.19
N SER A 37 14.02 -33.27 28.46
CA SER A 37 14.38 -34.64 28.09
C SER A 37 15.87 -34.84 28.38
N LEU A 38 16.14 -35.51 29.49
CA LEU A 38 17.45 -36.05 29.86
C LEU A 38 17.71 -37.35 29.07
N PRO A 39 18.93 -37.62 28.59
CA PRO A 39 19.35 -38.98 28.25
C PRO A 39 20.17 -39.59 29.40
N LEU A 40 19.80 -40.80 29.79
CA LEU A 40 20.59 -41.69 30.64
C LEU A 40 21.76 -42.32 29.84
N PRO A 41 22.83 -42.77 30.52
CA PRO A 41 24.06 -43.20 29.87
C PRO A 41 24.02 -44.70 29.51
N LEU A 42 24.59 -45.06 28.37
CA LEU A 42 24.89 -46.45 28.04
C LEU A 42 26.38 -46.68 27.87
N ARG A 43 26.78 -47.80 28.50
CA ARG A 43 28.12 -48.37 28.66
C ARG A 43 28.82 -48.67 27.34
N GLN A 44 30.14 -48.61 27.44
CA GLN A 44 31.13 -49.23 26.55
C GLN A 44 30.85 -50.72 26.31
N ASN A 45 31.04 -51.16 25.07
CA ASN A 45 31.66 -52.45 24.76
C ASN A 45 32.38 -52.40 23.41
N SER A 46 33.47 -53.15 23.38
CA SER A 46 34.59 -53.18 22.44
C SER A 46 34.43 -54.19 21.29
N LEU A 47 35.34 -54.09 20.30
CA LEU A 47 35.72 -55.08 19.26
C LEU A 47 34.73 -55.15 18.06
N SER A 48 35.11 -55.30 16.78
CA SER A 48 36.39 -55.58 16.11
C SER A 48 36.18 -55.46 14.58
N ASN A 49 37.28 -55.20 13.85
CA ASN A 49 37.44 -55.28 12.40
C ASN A 49 36.75 -56.47 11.70
N ARG A 50 36.17 -56.22 10.51
CA ARG A 50 36.27 -57.12 9.34
C ARG A 50 35.93 -56.40 8.02
N ASN A 51 36.88 -56.40 7.10
CA ASN A 51 36.73 -56.14 5.66
C ASN A 51 35.71 -57.11 5.03
N THR A 52 34.93 -56.64 4.04
CA THR A 52 35.00 -57.06 2.62
C THR A 52 33.90 -56.41 1.74
N GLN A 53 34.35 -55.84 0.61
CA GLN A 53 33.80 -55.91 -0.76
C GLN A 53 32.30 -55.64 -1.06
N THR A 54 32.12 -54.68 -1.97
CA THR A 54 30.98 -54.35 -2.86
C THR A 54 30.42 -55.57 -3.64
N PRO A 55 29.12 -55.62 -4.06
CA PRO A 55 28.71 -54.90 -5.29
C PRO A 55 27.24 -54.40 -5.38
N SER A 56 27.05 -53.59 -6.42
CA SER A 56 25.83 -53.04 -7.03
C SER A 56 24.72 -54.04 -7.38
N SER A 57 23.46 -53.59 -7.37
CA SER A 57 22.58 -53.48 -8.57
C SER A 57 21.07 -53.61 -8.27
N SER A 58 20.34 -52.79 -9.03
CA SER A 58 18.94 -52.78 -9.45
C SER A 58 18.10 -54.08 -9.41
N ASN A 59 16.77 -53.84 -9.35
CA ASN A 59 15.62 -54.67 -9.79
C ASN A 59 14.85 -55.43 -8.71
N ARG A 60 13.69 -54.87 -8.32
CA ARG A 60 12.51 -55.67 -7.96
C ARG A 60 11.20 -54.87 -8.00
N ARG A 61 10.42 -55.11 -9.05
CA ARG A 61 9.01 -55.61 -9.03
C ARG A 61 8.14 -54.96 -10.10
N LYS A 62 7.95 -55.73 -11.17
CA LYS A 62 6.82 -55.68 -12.11
C LYS A 62 6.34 -57.13 -12.25
N ARG A 63 5.05 -57.39 -12.01
CA ARG A 63 4.17 -58.37 -12.71
C ARG A 63 2.95 -58.78 -11.88
N LEU A 64 1.79 -58.67 -12.55
CA LEU A 64 0.59 -59.53 -12.62
C LEU A 64 -0.64 -58.60 -12.71
N ARG A 65 -1.62 -58.74 -13.63
CA ARG A 65 -1.89 -59.75 -14.68
C ARG A 65 -3.09 -59.22 -15.51
N ASP A 66 -3.03 -59.34 -16.83
CA ASP A 66 -4.14 -59.14 -17.78
C ASP A 66 -5.04 -60.39 -17.89
N SER A 67 -6.32 -60.16 -18.20
CA SER A 67 -7.33 -61.03 -18.87
C SER A 67 -8.68 -60.30 -18.72
N LEU A 68 -9.56 -60.09 -19.70
CA LEU A 68 -9.87 -60.77 -20.96
C LEU A 68 -10.76 -59.83 -21.82
N GLU A 69 -10.53 -59.80 -23.13
CA GLU A 69 -11.52 -59.42 -24.15
C GLU A 69 -12.33 -60.67 -24.56
N GLU A 70 -13.65 -60.51 -24.80
CA GLU A 70 -14.45 -61.08 -25.91
C GLU A 70 -15.94 -61.16 -25.53
N SER A 71 -16.78 -60.36 -26.18
CA SER A 71 -18.06 -60.83 -26.76
C SER A 71 -18.74 -59.71 -27.54
N SER A 72 -18.78 -59.90 -28.85
CA SER A 72 -19.50 -59.12 -29.83
C SER A 72 -20.94 -59.63 -29.99
N GLY A 73 -21.90 -58.71 -30.20
CA GLY A 73 -23.01 -58.94 -31.14
C GLY A 73 -24.41 -59.24 -30.58
N ARG A 74 -25.33 -58.29 -30.85
CA ARG A 74 -26.83 -58.29 -30.95
C ARG A 74 -27.35 -57.09 -30.14
N GLY A 75 -28.19 -56.17 -30.61
CA GLY A 75 -29.08 -56.11 -31.75
C GLY A 75 -30.33 -55.33 -31.29
N GLN A 76 -30.58 -54.16 -31.87
CA GLN A 76 -31.83 -53.37 -31.99
C GLN A 76 -32.84 -53.30 -30.82
N ASN A 77 -33.17 -52.09 -30.34
CA ASN A 77 -34.47 -51.42 -30.63
C ASN A 77 -34.71 -50.07 -29.91
N SER A 78 -35.43 -49.21 -30.65
CA SER A 78 -36.42 -48.18 -30.24
C SER A 78 -36.03 -46.90 -29.46
N LEU A 79 -35.97 -45.81 -30.23
CA LEU A 79 -36.64 -44.50 -30.05
C LEU A 79 -37.42 -44.22 -28.74
N SER A 80 -37.12 -43.09 -28.08
CA SER A 80 -37.94 -41.84 -28.09
C SER A 80 -37.80 -40.97 -26.81
N ASN A 81 -37.66 -39.65 -27.03
CA ASN A 81 -38.10 -38.49 -26.24
C ASN A 81 -38.15 -38.55 -24.69
N ARG A 82 -37.47 -37.60 -24.03
CA ARG A 82 -38.14 -36.43 -23.40
C ARG A 82 -37.18 -35.44 -22.71
N ASN A 83 -37.55 -34.17 -22.86
CA ASN A 83 -37.23 -32.99 -22.06
C ASN A 83 -37.08 -33.23 -20.56
N THR A 84 -36.18 -32.47 -19.94
CA THR A 84 -36.40 -31.94 -18.57
C THR A 84 -35.81 -30.54 -18.43
N GLN A 85 -36.72 -29.60 -18.19
CA GLN A 85 -36.50 -28.23 -17.74
C GLN A 85 -36.03 -28.23 -16.28
N THR A 86 -35.21 -27.25 -15.94
CA THR A 86 -34.85 -26.83 -14.58
C THR A 86 -35.95 -25.96 -13.96
N PRO A 87 -36.31 -26.15 -12.68
CA PRO A 87 -37.16 -25.18 -11.98
C PRO A 87 -36.32 -24.24 -11.11
N SER A 88 -36.68 -22.96 -11.18
CA SER A 88 -36.36 -21.91 -10.23
C SER A 88 -37.36 -21.93 -9.08
N SER A 89 -36.90 -21.66 -7.86
CA SER A 89 -37.78 -21.36 -6.72
C SER A 89 -37.38 -20.05 -6.06
N SER A 90 -38.31 -19.10 -6.10
CA SER A 90 -38.36 -17.92 -5.24
C SER A 90 -38.95 -18.32 -3.90
N ASN A 91 -38.46 -17.77 -2.79
CA ASN A 91 -39.21 -17.73 -1.55
C ASN A 91 -39.38 -16.28 -1.07
N ARG A 92 -40.65 -15.93 -0.91
CA ARG A 92 -41.20 -14.74 -0.27
C ARG A 92 -41.98 -15.23 0.94
N ALA A 93 -41.70 -14.70 2.13
CA ALA A 93 -42.61 -14.78 3.26
C ALA A 93 -42.44 -13.55 4.16
N THR A 94 -43.56 -12.86 4.31
CA THR A 94 -43.91 -11.80 5.27
C THR A 94 -44.10 -12.35 6.68
N TYR A 95 -43.79 -11.57 7.73
CA TYR A 95 -44.67 -11.35 8.89
C TYR A 95 -44.23 -10.14 9.74
N GLN A 96 -45.24 -9.38 10.16
CA GLN A 96 -45.37 -8.30 11.17
C GLN A 96 -44.89 -8.73 12.58
N ASP A 97 -44.71 -7.94 13.64
CA ASP A 97 -44.97 -6.54 14.06
C ASP A 97 -44.10 -6.27 15.32
N GLY A 98 -43.86 -5.00 15.70
CA GLY A 98 -43.80 -4.65 17.13
C GLY A 98 -42.69 -3.72 17.67
N VAL A 99 -43.02 -2.42 17.76
CA VAL A 99 -42.80 -1.45 18.87
C VAL A 99 -41.37 -1.09 19.35
N GLY A 100 -41.05 0.22 19.30
CA GLY A 100 -39.99 0.86 20.10
C GLY A 100 -39.70 2.32 19.70
N ASP A 101 -40.19 3.26 20.51
CA ASP A 101 -40.15 4.73 20.38
C ASP A 101 -38.77 5.42 20.57
N ALA A 102 -38.74 6.69 20.15
CA ALA A 102 -37.80 7.80 20.48
C ALA A 102 -36.37 7.71 19.87
N ASP A 103 -35.76 8.72 19.24
CA ASP A 103 -35.77 10.17 19.45
C ASP A 103 -35.57 10.94 18.13
N THR A 104 -36.17 12.11 18.04
CA THR A 104 -36.07 13.04 16.91
C THR A 104 -35.22 14.26 17.29
N THR A 105 -34.21 14.60 16.50
CA THR A 105 -33.76 15.99 16.31
C THR A 105 -33.21 16.19 14.88
N PRO A 106 -33.37 17.38 14.28
CA PRO A 106 -33.67 17.47 12.85
C PRO A 106 -32.47 17.88 11.99
N SER A 107 -32.38 17.24 10.82
CA SER A 107 -31.49 17.65 9.73
C SER A 107 -32.10 18.82 8.96
N LYS A 108 -31.39 19.94 8.93
CA LYS A 108 -31.72 21.15 8.15
C LYS A 108 -31.71 20.82 6.65
N ARG A 109 -32.89 20.76 6.03
CA ARG A 109 -33.07 20.96 4.58
C ARG A 109 -33.79 22.27 4.34
N LEU A 110 -33.09 23.18 3.67
CA LEU A 110 -33.60 24.45 3.16
C LEU A 110 -34.64 24.16 2.06
N HIS A 111 -35.91 24.35 2.37
CA HIS A 111 -36.96 24.51 1.37
C HIS A 111 -36.92 25.96 0.85
N PHE A 112 -36.60 26.12 -0.43
CA PHE A 112 -36.87 27.35 -1.18
C PHE A 112 -38.38 27.42 -1.44
N THR A 113 -39.12 28.08 -0.56
CA THR A 113 -40.47 28.54 -0.84
C THR A 113 -40.37 29.78 -1.74
N ARG A 114 -40.69 29.61 -3.03
CA ARG A 114 -40.95 30.75 -3.93
C ARG A 114 -42.16 31.50 -3.39
N SER A 115 -41.91 32.72 -2.90
CA SER A 115 -42.93 33.70 -2.54
C SER A 115 -43.89 33.95 -3.71
N VAL A 116 -45.16 33.61 -3.53
CA VAL A 116 -46.28 33.95 -4.42
C VAL A 116 -47.01 35.20 -3.89
N HIS A 117 -46.27 36.15 -3.28
CA HIS A 117 -46.85 37.35 -2.70
C HIS A 117 -46.55 38.67 -3.43
N CYS A 118 -46.24 38.61 -4.74
CA CYS A 118 -46.07 39.81 -5.56
C CYS A 118 -46.97 39.90 -6.81
N VAL A 119 -47.97 39.01 -6.95
CA VAL A 119 -48.87 39.02 -8.14
C VAL A 119 -50.23 39.67 -7.85
N ALA A 120 -50.59 39.86 -6.57
CA ALA A 120 -51.86 40.50 -6.21
C ALA A 120 -51.84 42.04 -6.32
N SER A 121 -50.67 42.68 -6.24
CA SER A 121 -50.56 44.15 -6.23
C SER A 121 -50.45 44.81 -7.62
N CYS A 122 -50.17 44.02 -8.68
CA CYS A 122 -50.09 44.54 -10.05
C CYS A 122 -51.42 44.49 -10.83
N ARG A 123 -52.47 43.88 -10.26
CA ARG A 123 -53.78 43.78 -10.92
C ARG A 123 -54.56 45.10 -10.91
N ASP A 124 -54.29 45.98 -9.95
CA ASP A 124 -54.99 47.25 -9.80
C ASP A 124 -54.31 48.44 -10.51
N MET A 125 -53.14 48.24 -11.14
CA MET A 125 -52.40 49.30 -11.85
C MET A 125 -52.45 49.22 -13.38
N GLY A 126 -53.23 48.31 -13.98
CA GLY A 126 -53.45 48.31 -15.44
C GLY A 126 -52.20 48.09 -16.32
N CYS A 127 -51.07 47.65 -15.75
CA CYS A 127 -49.80 47.50 -16.48
C CYS A 127 -49.47 46.07 -16.94
N CYS A 128 -50.32 45.07 -16.65
CA CYS A 128 -50.15 43.72 -17.19
C CYS A 128 -51.13 43.53 -18.36
N PRO A 129 -50.67 43.20 -19.58
CA PRO A 129 -51.58 42.80 -20.65
C PRO A 129 -52.45 41.65 -20.13
N SER A 130 -53.75 41.71 -20.42
CA SER A 130 -54.68 40.62 -20.13
C SER A 130 -54.02 39.29 -20.54
N LYS A 131 -54.10 38.26 -19.67
CA LYS A 131 -53.55 36.92 -19.97
C LYS A 131 -53.93 36.41 -21.37
N GLY A 132 -55.08 36.87 -21.90
CA GLY A 132 -55.56 36.59 -23.25
C GLY A 132 -54.73 37.12 -24.43
N ASP A 133 -53.80 38.07 -24.24
CA ASP A 133 -52.98 38.61 -25.35
C ASP A 133 -51.50 38.21 -25.28
N ALA A 134 -51.01 37.84 -24.08
CA ALA A 134 -49.63 37.41 -23.89
C ALA A 134 -49.28 36.14 -24.69
N TRP A 135 -50.23 35.21 -24.83
CA TRP A 135 -50.03 34.00 -25.61
C TRP A 135 -50.01 34.25 -27.12
N LYS A 136 -50.79 35.22 -27.62
CA LYS A 136 -50.80 35.58 -29.04
C LYS A 136 -49.46 36.17 -29.46
N ALA A 137 -48.92 37.06 -28.64
CA ALA A 137 -47.58 37.62 -28.84
C ALA A 137 -46.52 36.51 -28.86
N ARG A 138 -46.62 35.53 -27.95
CA ARG A 138 -45.67 34.42 -27.87
C ARG A 138 -45.78 33.42 -29.03
N LEU A 139 -46.99 33.08 -29.47
CA LEU A 139 -47.19 32.26 -30.66
C LEU A 139 -46.70 32.97 -31.93
N GLN A 140 -46.91 34.28 -32.02
CA GLN A 140 -46.40 35.06 -33.14
C GLN A 140 -44.86 35.12 -33.13
N ASP A 141 -44.23 35.21 -31.94
CA ASP A 141 -42.77 35.09 -31.82
C ASP A 141 -42.28 33.70 -32.26
N CYS A 142 -42.90 32.62 -31.80
CA CYS A 142 -42.60 31.26 -32.26
C CYS A 142 -42.70 31.14 -33.79
N ARG A 143 -43.76 31.69 -34.39
CA ARG A 143 -43.96 31.73 -35.84
C ARG A 143 -42.87 32.51 -36.55
N ASN A 144 -42.51 33.70 -36.04
CA ASN A 144 -41.46 34.52 -36.61
C ASN A 144 -40.10 33.80 -36.57
N ARG A 145 -39.76 33.14 -35.46
CA ARG A 145 -38.53 32.34 -35.32
C ARG A 145 -38.48 31.17 -36.30
N ILE A 146 -39.60 30.47 -36.51
CA ILE A 146 -39.73 29.41 -37.52
C ILE A 146 -39.53 29.92 -38.94
N MET A 147 -40.10 31.08 -39.27
CA MET A 147 -39.97 31.65 -40.61
C MET A 147 -38.58 32.22 -40.87
N GLN A 148 -37.94 32.80 -39.85
CA GLN A 148 -36.57 33.33 -39.96
C GLN A 148 -35.51 32.23 -40.04
N LYS A 149 -35.82 31.01 -39.59
CA LYS A 149 -34.90 29.86 -39.58
C LYS A 149 -33.53 30.22 -39.01
N SER A 150 -33.51 30.99 -37.92
CA SER A 150 -32.27 31.57 -37.34
C SER A 150 -31.22 30.51 -36.99
N TRP A 151 -31.66 29.28 -36.70
CA TRP A 151 -30.81 28.11 -36.43
C TRP A 151 -30.13 27.50 -37.67
N ARG A 152 -30.46 27.93 -38.90
CA ARG A 152 -29.77 27.49 -40.13
C ARG A 152 -28.47 28.23 -40.37
N HIS A 153 -28.29 29.44 -39.81
CA HIS A 153 -27.09 30.24 -40.06
C HIS A 153 -25.80 29.53 -39.62
N SER A 154 -25.86 28.71 -38.57
CA SER A 154 -24.73 27.92 -38.09
C SER A 154 -24.34 26.77 -39.04
N LEU A 155 -25.28 26.17 -39.77
CA LEU A 155 -24.99 25.08 -40.71
C LEU A 155 -24.18 25.54 -41.94
N VAL A 156 -24.37 26.79 -42.37
CA VAL A 156 -23.60 27.39 -43.48
C VAL A 156 -22.13 27.59 -43.08
N THR A 157 -21.86 27.79 -41.78
CA THR A 157 -20.52 28.01 -41.22
C THR A 157 -19.81 26.73 -40.76
N GLY A 158 -20.43 25.55 -40.94
CA GLY A 158 -19.88 24.28 -40.44
C GLY A 158 -19.98 24.10 -38.92
N ALA A 159 -20.65 25.02 -38.22
CA ALA A 159 -20.94 24.89 -36.80
C ALA A 159 -22.20 24.03 -36.59
N PRO A 160 -22.29 23.26 -35.48
CA PRO A 160 -23.50 22.51 -35.18
C PRO A 160 -24.71 23.44 -35.14
N PRO A 161 -25.90 23.01 -35.63
CA PRO A 161 -27.11 23.79 -35.51
C PRO A 161 -27.35 24.13 -34.04
N ASP A 162 -27.80 25.36 -33.77
CA ASP A 162 -28.11 25.78 -32.41
C ASP A 162 -29.40 25.08 -31.91
N VAL A 163 -29.25 23.81 -31.53
CA VAL A 163 -30.34 22.98 -31.02
C VAL A 163 -30.89 23.53 -29.70
N ARG A 164 -30.19 24.46 -29.02
CA ARG A 164 -30.77 25.15 -27.85
C ARG A 164 -31.88 26.10 -28.27
N GLN A 165 -31.75 26.80 -29.39
CA GLN A 165 -32.83 27.66 -29.91
C GLN A 165 -34.05 26.84 -30.31
N LEU A 166 -33.86 25.67 -30.93
CA LEU A 166 -34.94 24.74 -31.25
C LEU A 166 -35.57 24.15 -29.98
N GLY A 167 -34.76 23.78 -28.98
CA GLY A 167 -35.27 23.31 -27.69
C GLY A 167 -36.08 24.38 -26.95
N GLN A 168 -35.64 25.64 -26.98
CA GLN A 168 -36.38 26.76 -26.41
C GLN A 168 -37.72 26.96 -27.14
N LEU A 169 -37.72 26.87 -28.47
CA LEU A 169 -38.94 26.96 -29.27
C LEU A 169 -39.94 25.84 -28.94
N VAL A 170 -39.49 24.60 -28.77
CA VAL A 170 -40.35 23.48 -28.32
C VAL A 170 -40.93 23.76 -26.93
N SER A 171 -40.10 24.23 -25.98
CA SER A 171 -40.58 24.60 -24.64
C SER A 171 -41.59 25.76 -24.66
N ASP A 172 -41.39 26.75 -25.53
CA ASP A 172 -42.32 27.86 -25.71
C ASP A 172 -43.67 27.39 -26.26
N LEU A 173 -43.67 26.43 -27.19
CA LEU A 173 -44.89 25.79 -27.70
C LEU A 173 -45.61 24.95 -26.64
N GLU A 174 -44.87 24.20 -25.81
CA GLU A 174 -45.44 23.43 -24.68
C GLU A 174 -46.11 24.35 -23.66
N GLN A 175 -45.48 25.48 -23.33
CA GLN A 175 -46.07 26.48 -22.43
C GLN A 175 -47.34 27.09 -23.01
N CYS A 176 -47.37 27.38 -24.32
CA CYS A 176 -48.57 27.87 -24.98
C CYS A 176 -49.69 26.84 -24.92
N HIS A 177 -49.40 25.56 -25.22
CA HIS A 177 -50.39 24.49 -25.15
C HIS A 177 -50.94 24.24 -23.74
N GLY A 178 -50.08 24.29 -22.72
CA GLY A 178 -50.50 24.16 -21.33
C GLY A 178 -51.47 25.26 -20.87
N TRP A 179 -51.37 26.48 -21.43
CA TRP A 179 -52.36 27.53 -21.18
C TRP A 179 -53.73 27.15 -21.74
N PHE A 180 -53.80 26.59 -22.96
CA PHE A 180 -55.06 26.19 -23.60
C PHE A 180 -55.72 24.97 -22.99
N ASP A 181 -54.95 24.02 -22.48
CA ASP A 181 -55.51 22.88 -21.74
C ASP A 181 -56.22 23.33 -20.45
N SER A 182 -55.87 24.50 -19.89
CA SER A 182 -56.38 25.00 -18.62
C SER A 182 -57.55 26.01 -18.72
N GLU A 183 -57.61 26.84 -19.78
CA GLU A 183 -58.56 27.98 -19.86
C GLU A 183 -59.75 27.77 -20.83
N GLY A 184 -59.93 26.56 -21.38
CA GLY A 184 -61.04 26.24 -22.28
C GLY A 184 -60.64 26.29 -23.75
N LYS A 185 -61.22 25.37 -24.53
CA LYS A 185 -60.76 24.95 -25.86
C LYS A 185 -60.93 26.05 -26.93
N ASP A 186 -59.93 26.91 -27.08
CA ASP A 186 -59.73 27.65 -28.33
C ASP A 186 -59.17 26.69 -29.39
N HIS A 187 -60.08 26.12 -30.18
CA HIS A 187 -59.74 25.16 -31.23
C HIS A 187 -58.87 25.77 -32.34
N GLU A 188 -58.96 27.08 -32.56
CA GLU A 188 -58.16 27.79 -33.57
C GLU A 188 -56.71 27.89 -33.12
N ALA A 189 -56.48 28.26 -31.86
CA ALA A 189 -55.13 28.33 -31.29
C ALA A 189 -54.44 26.96 -31.26
N LEU A 190 -55.17 25.89 -30.92
CA LEU A 190 -54.67 24.52 -31.00
C LEU A 190 -54.26 24.13 -32.43
N GLY A 191 -55.05 24.54 -33.43
CA GLY A 191 -54.71 24.34 -34.84
C GLY A 191 -53.41 25.05 -35.25
N ILE A 192 -53.20 26.28 -34.77
CA ILE A 192 -51.96 27.04 -35.02
C ILE A 192 -50.76 26.35 -34.34
N ILE A 193 -50.88 25.91 -33.09
CA ILE A 193 -49.81 25.20 -32.38
C ILE A 193 -49.43 23.91 -33.12
N GLN A 194 -50.40 23.15 -33.61
CA GLN A 194 -50.16 21.94 -34.40
C GLN A 194 -49.43 22.22 -35.71
N GLN A 195 -49.81 23.30 -36.42
CA GLN A 195 -49.12 23.72 -37.64
C GLN A 195 -47.66 24.12 -37.35
N LEU A 196 -47.42 24.88 -36.29
CA LEU A 196 -46.07 25.29 -35.88
C LEU A 196 -45.23 24.07 -35.44
N ALA A 197 -45.79 23.17 -34.65
CA ALA A 197 -45.14 21.92 -34.26
C ALA A 197 -44.77 21.06 -35.49
N SER A 198 -45.67 20.94 -36.48
CA SER A 198 -45.39 20.26 -37.75
C SER A 198 -44.25 20.93 -38.52
N ALA A 199 -44.22 22.26 -38.59
CA ALA A 199 -43.15 22.99 -39.27
C ALA A 199 -41.79 22.79 -38.58
N VAL A 200 -41.75 22.72 -37.25
CA VAL A 200 -40.53 22.40 -36.50
C VAL A 200 -40.08 20.96 -36.76
N ILE A 201 -40.98 19.98 -36.85
CA ILE A 201 -40.62 18.59 -37.18
C ILE A 201 -40.03 18.49 -38.60
N GLU A 202 -40.63 19.16 -39.58
CA GLU A 202 -40.13 19.20 -40.96
C GLU A 202 -38.75 19.86 -41.04
N GLU A 203 -38.54 20.89 -40.23
CA GLU A 203 -37.26 21.56 -40.12
C GLU A 203 -36.22 20.64 -39.46
N LEU A 204 -36.52 20.01 -38.31
CA LEU A 204 -35.66 19.00 -37.67
C LEU A 204 -35.28 17.90 -38.65
N HIS A 205 -36.25 17.39 -39.43
CA HIS A 205 -36.01 16.42 -40.49
C HIS A 205 -35.05 16.94 -41.56
N SER A 206 -35.20 18.20 -42.00
CA SER A 206 -34.32 18.80 -43.00
C SER A 206 -32.88 19.01 -42.51
N LEU A 207 -32.70 19.24 -41.20
CA LEU A 207 -31.40 19.49 -40.56
C LEU A 207 -30.61 18.20 -40.30
N LEU A 208 -31.25 17.02 -40.34
CA LEU A 208 -30.55 15.73 -40.23
C LEU A 208 -29.68 15.49 -41.47
N ASP A 209 -28.37 15.37 -41.25
CA ASP A 209 -27.33 15.12 -42.26
C ASP A 209 -26.28 14.10 -41.75
N VAL A 210 -25.67 13.35 -42.67
CA VAL A 210 -24.53 12.44 -42.44
C VAL A 210 -23.38 13.14 -41.73
N ARG A 211 -23.04 14.38 -42.11
CA ARG A 211 -21.94 15.13 -41.48
C ARG A 211 -22.20 15.37 -39.99
N LEU A 212 -23.46 15.69 -39.65
CA LEU A 212 -23.86 15.95 -38.27
C LEU A 212 -23.75 14.70 -37.39
N VAL A 213 -24.02 13.51 -37.93
CA VAL A 213 -23.86 12.24 -37.19
C VAL A 213 -22.39 11.94 -36.91
N ARG A 214 -21.49 12.25 -37.85
CA ARG A 214 -20.05 11.98 -37.69
C ARG A 214 -19.40 12.86 -36.63
N GLU A 215 -19.80 14.13 -36.55
CA GLU A 215 -19.12 15.13 -35.70
C GLU A 215 -19.88 15.44 -34.40
N HIS A 216 -21.22 15.26 -34.39
CA HIS A 216 -22.08 15.79 -33.33
C HIS A 216 -23.27 14.85 -32.99
N ARG A 217 -22.99 13.58 -32.68
CA ARG A 217 -24.00 12.56 -32.29
C ARG A 217 -25.02 13.07 -31.25
N ASP A 218 -24.55 13.73 -30.20
CA ASP A 218 -25.40 14.22 -29.11
C ASP A 218 -26.44 15.24 -29.58
N VAL A 219 -26.10 16.02 -30.60
CA VAL A 219 -26.99 17.02 -31.21
C VAL A 219 -28.14 16.32 -31.95
N MET A 220 -27.83 15.25 -32.67
CA MET A 220 -28.82 14.44 -33.41
C MET A 220 -29.78 13.71 -32.46
N GLN A 221 -29.27 13.10 -31.40
CA GLN A 221 -30.12 12.46 -30.38
C GLN A 221 -31.07 13.48 -29.72
N ARG A 222 -30.59 14.69 -29.45
CA ARG A 222 -31.44 15.78 -28.93
C ARG A 222 -32.51 16.18 -29.94
N MET A 223 -32.19 16.29 -31.22
CA MET A 223 -33.17 16.61 -32.27
C MET A 223 -34.26 15.54 -32.39
N VAL A 224 -33.90 14.26 -32.29
CA VAL A 224 -34.86 13.15 -32.23
C VAL A 224 -35.72 13.24 -30.96
N GLY A 225 -35.13 13.58 -29.81
CA GLY A 225 -35.85 13.81 -28.56
C GLY A 225 -36.86 14.96 -28.65
N LEU A 226 -36.47 16.09 -29.26
CA LEU A 226 -37.35 17.23 -29.52
C LEU A 226 -38.50 16.85 -30.45
N ALA A 227 -38.24 16.06 -31.50
CA ALA A 227 -39.30 15.57 -32.39
C ALA A 227 -40.33 14.72 -31.63
N LYS A 228 -39.88 13.85 -30.71
CA LYS A 228 -40.78 13.05 -29.85
C LYS A 228 -41.60 13.90 -28.88
N GLN A 229 -41.01 14.95 -28.31
CA GLN A 229 -41.76 15.91 -27.48
C GLN A 229 -42.88 16.59 -28.27
N LEU A 230 -42.64 16.90 -29.56
CA LEU A 230 -43.63 17.52 -30.43
C LEU A 230 -44.80 16.58 -30.83
N ASP A 231 -44.71 15.27 -30.60
CA ASP A 231 -45.86 14.38 -30.79
C ASP A 231 -46.94 14.59 -29.72
N ASN A 232 -46.62 15.21 -28.57
CA ASN A 232 -47.61 15.57 -27.55
C ASN A 232 -48.71 16.50 -28.10
N PHE A 233 -48.42 17.26 -29.17
CA PHE A 233 -49.38 18.12 -29.86
C PHE A 233 -50.26 17.36 -30.88
N ARG A 234 -50.20 16.02 -30.93
CA ARG A 234 -50.93 15.13 -31.86
C ARG A 234 -50.53 15.28 -33.33
N VAL A 235 -49.30 15.73 -33.60
CA VAL A 235 -48.79 15.86 -34.96
C VAL A 235 -48.35 14.49 -35.52
N ASN A 236 -47.98 13.52 -34.67
CA ASN A 236 -47.62 12.14 -35.02
C ASN A 236 -46.61 12.05 -36.19
N LYS A 237 -45.60 12.93 -36.21
CA LYS A 237 -44.59 13.00 -37.30
C LYS A 237 -43.18 12.70 -36.82
N SER A 238 -42.93 12.46 -35.52
CA SER A 238 -41.58 12.18 -35.04
C SER A 238 -40.94 10.92 -35.66
N ASP A 239 -41.77 9.96 -36.08
CA ASP A 239 -41.35 8.74 -36.78
C ASP A 239 -40.59 9.02 -38.09
N ILE A 240 -40.87 10.15 -38.74
CA ILE A 240 -40.18 10.53 -39.99
C ILE A 240 -38.75 10.98 -39.66
N VAL A 241 -38.59 11.77 -38.59
CA VAL A 241 -37.27 12.20 -38.08
C VAL A 241 -36.47 11.00 -37.58
N GLN A 242 -37.11 10.11 -36.81
CA GLN A 242 -36.50 8.87 -36.31
C GLN A 242 -36.06 7.95 -37.46
N ARG A 243 -36.88 7.76 -38.49
CA ARG A 243 -36.53 6.94 -39.67
C ARG A 243 -35.37 7.54 -40.46
N LYS A 244 -35.37 8.85 -40.70
CA LYS A 244 -34.24 9.51 -41.37
C LYS A 244 -32.95 9.44 -40.54
N TYR A 245 -33.04 9.60 -39.22
CA TYR A 245 -31.90 9.42 -38.31
C TYR A 245 -31.33 8.01 -38.42
N GLN A 246 -32.18 6.97 -38.34
CA GLN A 246 -31.75 5.58 -38.47
C GLN A 246 -31.14 5.27 -39.84
N ALA A 247 -31.72 5.80 -40.93
CA ALA A 247 -31.16 5.64 -42.27
C ALA A 247 -29.75 6.27 -42.41
N ILE A 248 -29.56 7.47 -41.86
CA ILE A 248 -28.25 8.16 -41.85
C ILE A 248 -27.26 7.39 -40.98
N LEU A 249 -27.67 6.97 -39.78
CA LEU A 249 -26.84 6.17 -38.89
C LEU A 249 -26.36 4.89 -39.58
N GLY A 250 -27.27 4.19 -40.25
CA GLY A 250 -26.94 2.99 -41.01
C GLY A 250 -26.07 3.23 -42.23
N GLN A 251 -26.17 4.40 -42.86
CA GLN A 251 -25.22 4.82 -43.91
C GLN A 251 -23.82 5.05 -43.34
N VAL A 252 -23.69 5.79 -42.24
CA VAL A 252 -22.39 6.08 -41.59
C VAL A 252 -21.71 4.80 -41.13
N ILE A 253 -22.46 3.86 -40.54
CA ILE A 253 -21.92 2.55 -40.13
C ILE A 253 -21.40 1.79 -41.35
N ARG A 254 -22.20 1.67 -42.41
CA ARG A 254 -21.80 0.96 -43.63
C ARG A 254 -20.59 1.58 -44.33
N GLU A 255 -20.51 2.90 -44.40
CA GLU A 255 -19.35 3.60 -44.98
C GLU A 255 -18.07 3.34 -44.17
N ASN A 256 -18.15 3.32 -42.84
CA ASN A 256 -17.00 3.02 -41.97
C ASN A 256 -16.58 1.55 -42.06
N LEU A 257 -17.54 0.62 -42.14
CA LEU A 257 -17.27 -0.80 -42.33
C LEU A 257 -16.69 -1.08 -43.71
N GLN A 258 -17.24 -0.49 -44.76
CA GLN A 258 -16.75 -0.64 -46.13
C GLN A 258 -15.37 -0.01 -46.29
N SER A 259 -15.13 1.16 -45.70
CA SER A 259 -13.79 1.76 -45.66
C SER A 259 -12.81 0.80 -44.98
N SER A 260 -13.18 0.25 -43.82
CA SER A 260 -12.36 -0.73 -43.10
C SER A 260 -12.05 -1.96 -43.94
N THR A 261 -13.06 -2.54 -44.60
CA THR A 261 -12.90 -3.71 -45.48
C THR A 261 -12.03 -3.40 -46.70
N ASN A 262 -12.19 -2.25 -47.34
CA ASN A 262 -11.38 -1.85 -48.50
C ASN A 262 -9.92 -1.61 -48.12
N PHE A 263 -9.68 -0.99 -46.96
CA PHE A 263 -8.34 -0.82 -46.42
C PHE A 263 -7.69 -2.16 -46.09
N MET A 264 -8.46 -3.11 -45.55
CA MET A 264 -7.99 -4.47 -45.26
C MET A 264 -7.65 -5.28 -46.52
N ALA A 265 -8.45 -5.19 -47.58
CA ALA A 265 -8.25 -5.99 -48.79
C ALA A 265 -6.96 -5.66 -49.59
N GLY A 266 -6.32 -4.52 -49.32
CA GLY A 266 -5.18 -4.02 -50.11
C GLY A 266 -3.79 -4.31 -49.56
N HIS A 267 -3.65 -4.83 -48.34
CA HIS A 267 -2.36 -4.87 -47.65
C HIS A 267 -2.04 -6.27 -47.11
N SER A 268 -1.00 -6.90 -47.66
CA SER A 268 -0.43 -8.18 -47.22
C SER A 268 0.94 -8.05 -46.57
N ASP A 269 1.52 -6.85 -46.58
CA ASP A 269 2.80 -6.56 -45.95
C ASP A 269 2.62 -6.28 -44.44
N PRO A 270 3.40 -6.91 -43.53
CA PRO A 270 3.38 -6.67 -42.09
C PRO A 270 3.37 -5.19 -41.65
N GLU A 271 4.22 -4.34 -42.24
CA GLU A 271 4.32 -2.93 -41.86
C GLU A 271 3.07 -2.15 -42.31
N GLN A 272 2.61 -2.42 -43.52
CA GLN A 272 1.35 -1.87 -44.03
C GLN A 272 0.14 -2.35 -43.23
N LEU A 273 0.16 -3.57 -42.70
CA LEU A 273 -0.91 -4.11 -41.85
C LEU A 273 -1.02 -3.32 -40.53
N VAL A 274 0.12 -2.95 -39.91
CA VAL A 274 0.16 -2.09 -38.72
C VAL A 274 -0.45 -0.72 -39.01
N LEU A 275 -0.07 -0.10 -40.13
CA LEU A 275 -0.62 1.21 -40.54
C LEU A 275 -2.11 1.13 -40.86
N THR A 276 -2.50 0.11 -41.62
CA THR A 276 -3.90 -0.19 -41.98
C THR A 276 -4.76 -0.29 -40.72
N CYS A 277 -4.28 -1.02 -39.71
CA CYS A 277 -5.08 -1.23 -38.53
C CYS A 277 -5.12 -0.03 -37.58
N LYS A 278 -4.07 0.81 -37.55
CA LYS A 278 -4.14 2.13 -36.90
C LYS A 278 -5.25 3.00 -37.50
N GLN A 279 -5.55 2.84 -38.79
CA GLN A 279 -6.63 3.56 -39.48
C GLN A 279 -8.01 2.87 -39.32
N VAL A 280 -8.05 1.54 -39.26
CA VAL A 280 -9.29 0.74 -39.17
C VAL A 280 -9.88 0.73 -37.75
N VAL A 281 -9.04 0.65 -36.69
CA VAL A 281 -9.52 0.53 -35.30
C VAL A 281 -10.40 1.71 -34.87
N PRO A 282 -10.08 2.99 -35.16
CA PRO A 282 -10.97 4.12 -34.88
C PRO A 282 -12.34 4.00 -35.58
N ASN A 283 -12.38 3.55 -36.83
CA ASN A 283 -13.62 3.37 -37.59
C ASN A 283 -14.49 2.27 -36.98
N LEU A 284 -13.88 1.16 -36.54
CA LEU A 284 -14.59 0.09 -35.83
C LEU A 284 -15.07 0.53 -34.45
N LYS A 285 -14.29 1.34 -33.70
CA LYS A 285 -14.74 1.93 -32.43
C LYS A 285 -15.95 2.83 -32.63
N LEU A 286 -15.96 3.64 -33.69
CA LEU A 286 -17.09 4.49 -34.03
C LEU A 286 -18.31 3.65 -34.41
N ALA A 287 -18.17 2.68 -35.32
CA ALA A 287 -19.25 1.79 -35.72
C ALA A 287 -19.83 1.00 -34.53
N ALA A 288 -18.96 0.49 -33.65
CA ALA A 288 -19.30 -0.17 -32.40
C ALA A 288 -20.16 0.70 -31.46
N ALA A 289 -19.79 1.97 -31.31
CA ALA A 289 -20.53 2.90 -30.46
C ALA A 289 -21.93 3.24 -31.01
N LEU A 290 -22.10 3.15 -32.34
CA LEU A 290 -23.35 3.46 -33.04
C LEU A 290 -24.25 2.23 -33.19
N ILE A 291 -23.71 1.01 -33.14
CA ILE A 291 -24.48 -0.21 -33.43
C ILE A 291 -25.57 -0.51 -32.41
N GLY A 292 -25.41 -0.06 -31.16
CA GLY A 292 -26.46 -0.17 -30.15
C GLY A 292 -27.74 0.59 -30.52
N GLU A 293 -27.67 1.52 -31.46
CA GLU A 293 -28.82 2.26 -31.99
C GLU A 293 -29.37 1.72 -33.32
N ALA A 294 -28.62 0.83 -34.01
CA ALA A 294 -28.98 0.19 -35.28
C ALA A 294 -28.67 -1.33 -35.22
N PRO A 295 -29.41 -2.11 -34.42
CA PRO A 295 -29.14 -3.54 -34.20
C PRO A 295 -29.24 -4.39 -35.47
N GLU A 296 -29.98 -3.95 -36.49
CA GLU A 296 -30.08 -4.63 -37.78
C GLU A 296 -28.74 -4.71 -38.53
N LEU A 297 -27.78 -3.84 -38.21
CA LEU A 297 -26.43 -3.84 -38.79
C LEU A 297 -25.41 -4.65 -37.99
N GLU A 298 -25.82 -5.26 -36.87
CA GLU A 298 -24.96 -6.07 -36.01
C GLU A 298 -24.26 -7.19 -36.80
N GLY A 299 -24.98 -7.87 -37.70
CA GLY A 299 -24.40 -8.93 -38.54
C GLY A 299 -23.29 -8.44 -39.47
N GLU A 300 -23.47 -7.28 -40.11
CA GLU A 300 -22.46 -6.70 -41.02
C GLU A 300 -21.20 -6.28 -40.28
N PHE A 301 -21.37 -5.66 -39.11
CA PHE A 301 -20.27 -5.28 -38.24
C PHE A 301 -19.48 -6.49 -37.74
N LEU A 302 -20.15 -7.57 -37.33
CA LEU A 302 -19.50 -8.79 -36.87
C LEU A 302 -18.73 -9.51 -37.98
N ASN A 303 -19.24 -9.49 -39.21
CA ASN A 303 -18.54 -10.05 -40.36
C ASN A 303 -17.26 -9.24 -40.69
N CYS A 304 -17.33 -7.91 -40.64
CA CYS A 304 -16.15 -7.04 -40.83
C CYS A 304 -15.12 -7.24 -39.72
N GLY A 305 -15.56 -7.27 -38.45
CA GLY A 305 -14.71 -7.54 -37.30
C GLY A 305 -14.05 -8.93 -37.34
N ARG A 306 -14.79 -9.95 -37.79
CA ARG A 306 -14.24 -11.29 -38.02
C ARG A 306 -13.16 -11.28 -39.09
N GLY A 307 -13.43 -10.64 -40.24
CA GLY A 307 -12.46 -10.50 -41.32
C GLY A 307 -11.15 -9.85 -40.85
N LEU A 308 -11.25 -8.79 -40.03
CA LEU A 308 -10.07 -8.16 -39.43
C LEU A 308 -9.30 -9.13 -38.52
N CYS A 309 -9.99 -9.81 -37.60
CA CYS A 309 -9.34 -10.77 -36.70
C CYS A 309 -8.65 -11.90 -37.45
N ASP A 310 -9.31 -12.46 -38.48
CA ASP A 310 -8.76 -13.55 -39.28
C ASP A 310 -7.57 -13.10 -40.11
N GLN A 311 -7.61 -11.88 -40.68
CA GLN A 311 -6.48 -11.32 -41.43
C GLN A 311 -5.29 -10.96 -40.53
N ILE A 312 -5.54 -10.45 -39.32
CA ILE A 312 -4.46 -10.24 -38.34
C ILE A 312 -3.85 -11.60 -37.96
N LEU A 313 -4.68 -12.61 -37.68
CA LEU A 313 -4.20 -13.94 -37.30
C LEU A 313 -3.43 -14.64 -38.40
N SER A 314 -3.84 -14.50 -39.66
CA SER A 314 -3.15 -15.12 -40.79
C SER A 314 -1.78 -14.48 -41.05
N ASN A 315 -1.63 -13.19 -40.75
CA ASN A 315 -0.38 -12.45 -40.96
C ASN A 315 0.51 -12.39 -39.71
N LEU A 316 -0.01 -12.74 -38.53
CA LEU A 316 0.71 -12.71 -37.26
C LEU A 316 2.04 -13.49 -37.28
N PRO A 317 2.12 -14.72 -37.85
CA PRO A 317 3.38 -15.45 -37.91
C PRO A 317 4.45 -14.68 -38.69
N THR A 318 4.07 -14.06 -39.81
CA THR A 318 4.98 -13.25 -40.64
C THR A 318 5.39 -11.97 -39.92
N MET A 319 4.49 -11.32 -39.17
CA MET A 319 4.83 -10.16 -38.34
C MET A 319 5.80 -10.51 -37.20
N MET A 320 5.69 -11.72 -36.66
CA MET A 320 6.53 -12.19 -35.56
C MET A 320 7.95 -12.62 -35.98
N GLU A 321 8.19 -12.86 -37.28
CA GLU A 321 9.53 -13.08 -37.82
C GLU A 321 10.31 -11.75 -38.03
N VAL A 322 9.63 -10.60 -37.92
CA VAL A 322 10.23 -9.26 -38.10
C VAL A 322 10.71 -8.69 -36.75
N ARG A 323 11.73 -7.84 -36.81
CA ARG A 323 12.70 -7.44 -35.77
C ARG A 323 12.09 -6.98 -34.42
N PRO A 324 12.89 -6.94 -33.33
CA PRO A 324 12.48 -6.48 -31.99
C PRO A 324 11.80 -5.09 -31.90
N ARG A 325 11.96 -4.21 -32.91
CA ARG A 325 11.28 -2.90 -32.96
C ARG A 325 9.76 -3.03 -33.11
N ASP A 326 9.26 -4.15 -33.60
CA ASP A 326 7.84 -4.38 -33.83
C ASP A 326 7.11 -4.91 -32.57
N MET A 327 7.85 -5.27 -31.52
CA MET A 327 7.28 -5.76 -30.25
C MET A 327 6.52 -4.68 -29.48
N ALA A 328 7.02 -3.42 -29.50
CA ALA A 328 6.27 -2.28 -28.95
C ALA A 328 4.97 -2.02 -29.72
N ALA A 329 4.96 -2.29 -31.04
CA ALA A 329 3.73 -2.24 -31.81
C ALA A 329 2.78 -3.35 -31.35
N ILE A 330 3.25 -4.58 -31.19
CA ILE A 330 2.46 -5.73 -30.71
C ILE A 330 1.85 -5.47 -29.31
N GLU A 331 2.58 -4.83 -28.40
CA GLU A 331 2.06 -4.40 -27.08
C GLU A 331 0.99 -3.28 -27.19
N ASP A 332 1.21 -2.28 -28.06
CA ASP A 332 0.21 -1.25 -28.39
C ASP A 332 -1.06 -1.90 -28.98
N TRP A 333 -0.89 -2.94 -29.79
CA TRP A 333 -1.99 -3.71 -30.37
C TRP A 333 -2.81 -4.47 -29.34
N SER A 334 -2.16 -5.20 -28.43
CA SER A 334 -2.84 -5.88 -27.32
C SER A 334 -3.69 -4.90 -26.50
N SER A 335 -3.10 -3.73 -26.18
CA SER A 335 -3.77 -2.64 -25.46
C SER A 335 -4.96 -2.06 -26.23
N ARG A 336 -4.84 -1.89 -27.55
CA ARG A 336 -5.92 -1.39 -28.42
C ARG A 336 -7.07 -2.38 -28.59
N ILE A 337 -6.78 -3.67 -28.63
CA ILE A 337 -7.78 -4.74 -28.68
C ILE A 337 -8.56 -4.80 -27.35
N ASP A 338 -7.87 -4.70 -26.21
CA ASP A 338 -8.52 -4.60 -24.90
C ASP A 338 -9.32 -3.28 -24.76
N GLY A 339 -8.85 -2.19 -25.37
CA GLY A 339 -9.57 -0.93 -25.51
C GLY A 339 -10.85 -1.04 -26.35
N LEU A 340 -10.82 -1.78 -27.47
CA LEU A 340 -12.00 -2.10 -28.27
C LEU A 340 -13.03 -2.88 -27.44
N ARG A 341 -12.58 -3.94 -26.77
CA ARG A 341 -13.41 -4.79 -25.90
C ARG A 341 -14.12 -3.99 -24.81
N SER A 342 -13.45 -3.02 -24.20
CA SER A 342 -14.01 -2.20 -23.12
C SER A 342 -14.96 -1.10 -23.61
N SER A 343 -14.80 -0.62 -24.84
CA SER A 343 -15.66 0.42 -25.45
C SER A 343 -16.99 -0.10 -26.01
N LEU A 344 -17.19 -1.41 -26.04
CA LEU A 344 -18.34 -2.06 -26.67
C LEU A 344 -19.52 -2.24 -25.69
N PRO A 345 -20.78 -2.05 -26.13
CA PRO A 345 -21.95 -2.37 -25.33
C PRO A 345 -21.91 -3.84 -24.88
N ARG A 346 -22.20 -4.10 -23.60
CA ARG A 346 -22.27 -5.47 -23.05
C ARG A 346 -23.44 -6.23 -23.74
N GLY A 347 -23.16 -6.96 -24.81
CA GLY A 347 -24.16 -7.67 -25.62
C GLY A 347 -23.60 -8.87 -26.40
N ARG A 348 -24.51 -9.76 -26.84
CA ARG A 348 -24.24 -11.07 -27.47
C ARG A 348 -23.43 -11.02 -28.78
N ALA A 349 -23.28 -9.83 -29.38
CA ALA A 349 -22.60 -9.61 -30.64
C ALA A 349 -21.20 -10.23 -30.71
N TRP A 350 -20.38 -10.08 -29.66
CA TRP A 350 -18.95 -10.42 -29.70
C TRP A 350 -18.58 -11.79 -29.12
N GLU A 351 -19.51 -12.53 -28.52
CA GLU A 351 -19.25 -13.90 -28.05
C GLU A 351 -18.59 -14.80 -29.11
N PRO A 352 -18.94 -14.71 -30.40
CA PRO A 352 -18.29 -15.48 -31.45
C PRO A 352 -16.84 -15.07 -31.78
N LEU A 353 -16.43 -13.84 -31.44
CA LEU A 353 -15.08 -13.29 -31.72
C LEU A 353 -14.13 -13.41 -30.53
N LEU A 354 -14.67 -13.52 -29.31
CA LEU A 354 -13.92 -13.70 -28.06
C LEU A 354 -12.91 -14.87 -28.09
N PRO A 355 -13.24 -16.07 -28.61
CA PRO A 355 -12.27 -17.17 -28.72
C PRO A 355 -11.05 -16.79 -29.58
N ARG A 356 -11.29 -16.08 -30.68
CA ARG A 356 -10.27 -15.70 -31.67
C ARG A 356 -9.36 -14.57 -31.14
N VAL A 357 -9.93 -13.62 -30.41
CA VAL A 357 -9.18 -12.58 -29.69
C VAL A 357 -8.35 -13.18 -28.54
N LYS A 358 -8.87 -14.19 -27.84
CA LYS A 358 -8.10 -14.93 -26.83
C LYS A 358 -6.95 -15.70 -27.45
N GLU A 359 -7.17 -16.34 -28.58
CA GLU A 359 -6.12 -17.05 -29.34
C GLU A 359 -5.01 -16.09 -29.78
N LEU A 360 -5.37 -14.93 -30.35
CA LEU A 360 -4.42 -13.83 -30.65
C LEU A 360 -3.58 -13.46 -29.44
N ARG A 361 -4.23 -13.22 -28.30
CA ARG A 361 -3.56 -12.84 -27.06
C ARG A 361 -2.60 -13.93 -26.57
N LEU A 362 -2.96 -15.21 -26.70
CA LEU A 362 -2.11 -16.33 -26.30
C LEU A 362 -0.88 -16.45 -27.21
N VAL A 363 -1.05 -16.30 -28.53
CA VAL A 363 0.08 -16.36 -29.48
C VAL A 363 1.04 -15.19 -29.29
N VAL A 364 0.51 -13.97 -29.12
CA VAL A 364 1.28 -12.77 -28.83
C VAL A 364 2.00 -12.87 -27.48
N ALA A 365 1.32 -13.36 -26.44
CA ALA A 365 1.93 -13.55 -25.13
C ALA A 365 3.05 -14.59 -25.18
N ALA A 366 2.86 -15.70 -25.91
CA ALA A 366 3.88 -16.74 -26.07
C ALA A 366 5.14 -16.22 -26.78
N SER A 367 5.00 -15.34 -27.78
CA SER A 367 6.16 -14.77 -28.48
C SER A 367 6.89 -13.69 -27.68
N LEU A 368 6.14 -12.81 -27.02
CA LEU A 368 6.67 -11.83 -26.07
C LEU A 368 7.43 -12.53 -24.93
N ALA A 369 6.87 -13.62 -24.41
CA ALA A 369 7.49 -14.46 -23.40
C ALA A 369 8.85 -15.01 -23.84
N THR A 370 8.94 -15.59 -25.05
CA THR A 370 10.21 -16.11 -25.57
C THR A 370 11.25 -15.00 -25.76
N SER A 371 10.86 -13.85 -26.30
CA SER A 371 11.77 -12.70 -26.45
C SER A 371 12.25 -12.16 -25.11
N LYS A 372 11.37 -12.08 -24.10
CA LYS A 372 11.72 -11.60 -22.76
C LYS A 372 12.64 -12.58 -22.03
N LEU A 373 12.49 -13.89 -22.25
CA LEU A 373 13.45 -14.89 -21.76
C LEU A 373 14.83 -14.71 -22.39
N SER A 374 14.92 -14.43 -23.69
CA SER A 374 16.21 -14.15 -24.34
C SER A 374 16.85 -12.85 -23.84
N GLU A 375 16.04 -11.80 -23.61
CA GLU A 375 16.51 -10.55 -22.99
C GLU A 375 17.02 -10.79 -21.55
N LEU A 376 16.32 -11.63 -20.79
CA LEU A 376 16.71 -12.03 -19.44
C LEU A 376 18.04 -12.80 -19.45
N GLU A 377 18.19 -13.78 -20.35
CA GLU A 377 19.44 -14.54 -20.51
C GLU A 377 20.63 -13.63 -20.87
N ALA A 378 20.42 -12.66 -21.77
CA ALA A 378 21.44 -11.70 -22.14
C ALA A 378 21.80 -10.75 -20.98
N SER A 379 20.80 -10.28 -20.22
CA SER A 379 21.01 -9.38 -19.08
C SER A 379 21.78 -10.05 -17.94
N ILE A 380 21.58 -11.35 -17.72
CA ILE A 380 22.33 -12.10 -16.70
C ILE A 380 23.82 -12.24 -17.11
N GLY A 381 24.14 -12.23 -18.40
CA GLY A 381 25.51 -12.40 -18.90
C GLY A 381 26.36 -11.12 -18.97
N ALA A 382 25.75 -9.94 -19.03
CA ALA A 382 26.48 -8.68 -19.33
C ALA A 382 26.91 -7.89 -18.09
N ASP A 383 26.07 -7.84 -17.05
CA ASP A 383 26.37 -7.30 -15.72
C ASP A 383 25.12 -7.53 -14.87
N VAL A 384 25.23 -8.31 -13.79
CA VAL A 384 24.06 -8.73 -12.99
C VAL A 384 23.58 -7.57 -12.13
N ASN A 385 22.86 -6.62 -12.75
CA ASN A 385 22.00 -5.71 -12.01
C ASN A 385 20.77 -6.51 -11.57
N ILE A 386 20.85 -7.10 -10.38
CA ILE A 386 19.83 -8.00 -9.80
C ILE A 386 18.44 -7.35 -9.84
N SER A 387 18.33 -6.04 -9.55
CA SER A 387 17.06 -5.31 -9.61
C SER A 387 16.46 -5.26 -11.02
N ASN A 388 17.29 -5.07 -12.06
CA ASN A 388 16.84 -5.11 -13.45
C ASN A 388 16.37 -6.52 -13.86
N VAL A 389 17.11 -7.54 -13.43
CA VAL A 389 16.77 -8.95 -13.72
C VAL A 389 15.45 -9.32 -13.04
N MET A 390 15.25 -8.95 -11.77
CA MET A 390 13.99 -9.16 -11.03
C MET A 390 12.80 -8.43 -11.69
N ARG A 391 13.02 -7.23 -12.24
CA ARG A 391 11.99 -6.51 -13.02
C ARG A 391 11.61 -7.26 -14.30
N LEU A 392 12.58 -7.71 -15.09
CA LEU A 392 12.34 -8.47 -16.32
C LEU A 392 11.61 -9.78 -16.06
N ILE A 393 11.94 -10.44 -14.94
CA ILE A 393 11.26 -11.62 -14.44
C ILE A 393 9.78 -11.32 -14.12
N GLY A 394 9.51 -10.21 -13.43
CA GLY A 394 8.14 -9.75 -13.16
C GLY A 394 7.33 -9.46 -14.44
N ASP A 395 7.96 -8.80 -15.42
CA ASP A 395 7.37 -8.53 -16.73
C ASP A 395 7.01 -9.84 -17.46
N PHE A 396 7.90 -10.84 -17.43
CA PHE A 396 7.63 -12.17 -18.01
C PHE A 396 6.43 -12.86 -17.35
N ASN A 397 6.30 -12.81 -16.03
CA ASN A 397 5.18 -13.44 -15.32
C ASN A 397 3.82 -12.79 -15.67
N ALA A 398 3.82 -11.46 -15.85
CA ALA A 398 2.61 -10.74 -16.25
C ALA A 398 2.14 -11.14 -17.65
N LEU A 399 3.07 -11.56 -18.51
CA LEU A 399 2.79 -12.06 -19.86
C LEU A 399 2.36 -13.54 -19.84
N CYS A 400 2.95 -14.36 -18.98
CA CYS A 400 2.74 -15.82 -18.91
C CYS A 400 1.86 -16.23 -17.73
N ASN A 401 0.54 -16.32 -17.93
CA ASN A 401 -0.36 -16.84 -16.90
C ASN A 401 -0.15 -18.34 -16.61
N ASP A 402 0.36 -19.12 -17.58
CA ASP A 402 0.79 -20.50 -17.39
C ASP A 402 1.88 -20.85 -18.41
N PRO A 403 3.18 -20.72 -18.07
CA PRO A 403 4.25 -21.02 -19.00
C PRO A 403 4.28 -22.50 -19.35
N ASP A 404 4.56 -22.80 -20.61
CA ASP A 404 4.72 -24.18 -21.07
C ASP A 404 5.96 -24.84 -20.44
N ALA A 405 6.15 -26.15 -20.67
CA ALA A 405 7.25 -26.90 -20.07
C ALA A 405 8.64 -26.39 -20.51
N ASP A 406 8.80 -25.92 -21.76
CA ASP A 406 10.06 -25.39 -22.28
C ASP A 406 10.35 -24.01 -21.68
N GLN A 407 9.34 -23.15 -21.59
CA GLN A 407 9.41 -21.85 -20.92
C GLN A 407 9.74 -22.00 -19.44
N LYS A 408 9.10 -22.94 -18.73
CA LYS A 408 9.43 -23.27 -17.33
C LYS A 408 10.87 -23.76 -17.18
N ALA A 409 11.35 -24.59 -18.10
CA ALA A 409 12.74 -25.06 -18.09
C ALA A 409 13.76 -23.93 -18.31
N LYS A 410 13.51 -23.04 -19.29
CA LYS A 410 14.35 -21.86 -19.56
C LYS A 410 14.34 -20.87 -18.39
N LEU A 411 13.16 -20.57 -17.85
CA LEU A 411 13.01 -19.72 -16.67
C LEU A 411 13.78 -20.31 -15.48
N ARG A 412 13.68 -21.62 -15.23
CA ARG A 412 14.46 -22.31 -14.20
C ARG A 412 15.97 -22.13 -14.42
N GLY A 413 16.45 -22.26 -15.66
CA GLY A 413 17.85 -22.01 -16.01
C GLY A 413 18.30 -20.58 -15.71
N CYS A 414 17.47 -19.58 -16.02
CA CYS A 414 17.74 -18.18 -15.72
C CYS A 414 17.77 -17.91 -14.21
N LEU A 415 16.77 -18.42 -13.48
CA LEU A 415 16.68 -18.27 -12.02
C LEU A 415 17.85 -18.94 -11.30
N GLN A 416 18.34 -20.07 -11.82
CA GLN A 416 19.55 -20.73 -11.29
C GLN A 416 20.80 -19.86 -11.50
N LYS A 417 21.01 -19.34 -12.72
CA LYS A 417 22.15 -18.44 -13.00
C LYS A 417 22.11 -17.18 -12.13
N LEU A 418 20.93 -16.60 -11.91
CA LEU A 418 20.77 -15.46 -11.01
C LEU A 418 21.09 -15.83 -9.56
N SER A 419 20.62 -16.99 -9.10
CA SER A 419 20.98 -17.54 -7.78
C SER A 419 22.50 -17.68 -7.63
N ASP A 420 23.18 -18.25 -8.62
CA ASP A 420 24.63 -18.45 -8.60
C ASP A 420 25.38 -17.10 -8.59
N ALA A 421 24.86 -16.09 -9.33
CA ALA A 421 25.40 -14.75 -9.32
C ALA A 421 25.22 -14.03 -7.97
N ILE A 422 24.05 -14.15 -7.34
CA ILE A 422 23.79 -13.62 -6.00
C ILE A 422 24.74 -14.27 -4.99
N GLN A 423 24.91 -15.60 -5.05
CA GLN A 423 25.86 -16.31 -4.20
C GLN A 423 27.28 -15.78 -4.42
N SER A 424 27.76 -15.72 -5.67
CA SER A 424 29.10 -15.18 -5.98
C SER A 424 29.32 -13.75 -5.47
N ALA A 425 28.34 -12.85 -5.66
CA ALA A 425 28.41 -11.48 -5.15
C ALA A 425 28.39 -11.44 -3.61
N PHE A 426 27.60 -12.32 -2.98
CA PHE A 426 27.54 -12.43 -1.54
C PHE A 426 28.88 -12.90 -0.97
N ASP A 427 29.55 -13.82 -1.65
CA ASP A 427 30.87 -14.34 -1.27
C ASP A 427 31.92 -13.24 -1.31
N GLN A 428 31.89 -12.41 -2.35
CA GLN A 428 32.76 -11.24 -2.45
C GLN A 428 32.47 -10.23 -1.33
N ALA A 429 31.19 -10.00 -0.99
CA ALA A 429 30.82 -9.12 0.11
C ALA A 429 31.26 -9.68 1.48
N VAL A 430 31.19 -11.00 1.66
CA VAL A 430 31.71 -11.71 2.84
C VAL A 430 33.22 -11.53 2.96
N ASP A 431 33.96 -11.77 1.88
CA ASP A 431 35.42 -11.65 1.86
C ASP A 431 35.88 -10.20 2.07
N GLY A 432 35.12 -9.23 1.56
CA GLY A 432 35.35 -7.80 1.77
C GLY A 432 34.87 -7.25 3.12
N GLY A 433 34.06 -8.02 3.87
CA GLY A 433 33.43 -7.58 5.11
C GLY A 433 32.34 -6.51 4.93
N ASP A 434 31.77 -6.38 3.72
CA ASP A 434 30.72 -5.40 3.43
C ASP A 434 29.35 -5.88 3.91
N THR A 435 29.04 -5.54 5.15
CA THR A 435 27.75 -5.90 5.77
C THR A 435 26.54 -5.26 5.10
N ALA A 436 26.69 -4.08 4.48
CA ALA A 436 25.58 -3.41 3.82
C ALA A 436 25.18 -4.17 2.55
N ASP A 437 26.16 -4.58 1.76
CA ASP A 437 25.95 -5.39 0.56
C ASP A 437 25.43 -6.79 0.90
N MET A 438 25.95 -7.45 1.95
CA MET A 438 25.38 -8.71 2.44
C MET A 438 23.89 -8.58 2.80
N HIS A 439 23.49 -7.50 3.47
CA HIS A 439 22.09 -7.25 3.82
C HIS A 439 21.22 -7.02 2.59
N LYS A 440 21.72 -6.26 1.61
CA LYS A 440 21.03 -5.99 0.34
C LYS A 440 20.82 -7.28 -0.46
N LEU A 441 21.89 -8.05 -0.68
CA LEU A 441 21.86 -9.32 -1.42
C LEU A 441 20.98 -10.35 -0.72
N LEU A 442 20.94 -10.36 0.62
CA LEU A 442 20.03 -11.23 1.37
C LEU A 442 18.57 -10.84 1.13
N ALA A 443 18.23 -9.55 1.11
CA ALA A 443 16.88 -9.10 0.79
C ALA A 443 16.48 -9.51 -0.64
N GLU A 444 17.35 -9.29 -1.61
CA GLU A 444 17.14 -9.69 -3.01
C GLU A 444 16.98 -11.21 -3.16
N SER A 445 17.74 -12.01 -2.40
CA SER A 445 17.59 -13.47 -2.40
C SER A 445 16.25 -13.96 -1.85
N LYS A 446 15.66 -13.25 -0.88
CA LYS A 446 14.33 -13.59 -0.33
C LYS A 446 13.23 -13.33 -1.35
N GLU A 447 13.34 -12.24 -2.08
CA GLU A 447 12.43 -11.93 -3.19
C GLU A 447 12.56 -12.99 -4.30
N LEU A 448 13.79 -13.40 -4.63
CA LEU A 448 14.03 -14.48 -5.59
C LEU A 448 13.42 -15.81 -5.13
N ASP A 449 13.61 -16.21 -3.87
CA ASP A 449 13.07 -17.46 -3.30
C ASP A 449 11.54 -17.46 -3.26
N GLU A 450 10.92 -16.32 -2.97
CA GLU A 450 9.46 -16.17 -3.04
C GLU A 450 8.97 -16.25 -4.49
N TYR A 451 9.71 -15.63 -5.41
CA TYR A 451 9.39 -15.67 -6.83
C TYR A 451 9.50 -17.08 -7.41
N GLN A 452 10.59 -17.79 -7.14
CA GLN A 452 10.79 -19.19 -7.56
C GLN A 452 9.63 -20.08 -7.08
N ARG A 453 9.20 -19.93 -5.82
CA ARG A 453 8.03 -20.64 -5.29
C ARG A 453 6.74 -20.31 -6.02
N ARG A 454 6.50 -19.03 -6.35
CA ARG A 454 5.28 -18.62 -7.07
C ARG A 454 5.24 -19.16 -8.51
N CYS A 455 6.38 -19.19 -9.21
CA CYS A 455 6.42 -19.55 -10.63
C CYS A 455 6.65 -21.04 -10.89
N LEU A 456 7.42 -21.72 -10.03
CA LEU A 456 7.77 -23.13 -10.20
C LEU A 456 6.99 -24.05 -9.26
N GLY A 457 6.31 -23.52 -8.24
CA GLY A 457 5.56 -24.32 -7.27
C GLY A 457 6.48 -25.29 -6.54
N ASP A 458 6.10 -26.58 -6.55
CA ASP A 458 6.86 -27.66 -5.91
C ASP A 458 8.19 -27.97 -6.61
N ASP A 459 8.36 -27.53 -7.87
CA ASP A 459 9.62 -27.69 -8.62
C ASP A 459 10.64 -26.57 -8.32
N ALA A 460 10.34 -25.66 -7.39
CA ALA A 460 11.26 -24.60 -7.01
C ALA A 460 12.53 -25.19 -6.36
N PRO A 461 13.73 -24.67 -6.70
CA PRO A 461 14.94 -25.07 -6.00
C PRO A 461 14.88 -24.68 -4.52
N ALA A 462 15.77 -25.27 -3.72
CA ALA A 462 15.85 -24.95 -2.30
C ALA A 462 16.17 -23.45 -2.12
N PRO A 463 15.55 -22.78 -1.12
CA PRO A 463 15.72 -21.35 -0.91
C PRO A 463 17.17 -21.00 -0.61
N ILE A 464 17.75 -20.12 -1.42
CA ILE A 464 19.14 -19.69 -1.26
C ILE A 464 19.30 -18.73 -0.09
N SER A 465 18.24 -18.00 0.28
CA SER A 465 18.30 -17.01 1.36
C SER A 465 18.74 -17.64 2.68
N ARG A 466 18.39 -18.90 2.92
CA ARG A 466 18.77 -19.63 4.13
C ARG A 466 20.27 -19.92 4.20
N SER A 467 20.87 -20.26 3.05
CA SER A 467 22.32 -20.49 2.95
C SER A 467 23.07 -19.16 3.15
N LEU A 468 22.58 -18.08 2.55
CA LEU A 468 23.17 -16.75 2.72
C LEU A 468 23.02 -16.23 4.16
N GLU A 469 21.88 -16.46 4.82
CA GLU A 469 21.67 -16.14 6.25
C GLU A 469 22.68 -16.86 7.14
N GLN A 470 22.92 -18.15 6.89
CA GLN A 470 23.91 -18.94 7.62
C GLN A 470 25.32 -18.36 7.48
N ARG A 471 25.74 -18.06 6.26
CA ARG A 471 27.06 -17.49 6.01
C ARG A 471 27.22 -16.10 6.62
N LYS A 472 26.20 -15.26 6.50
CA LYS A 472 26.16 -13.95 7.13
C LYS A 472 26.34 -14.06 8.64
N ALA A 473 25.60 -14.98 9.26
CA ALA A 473 25.65 -15.22 10.69
C ALA A 473 27.06 -15.66 11.11
N GLY A 474 27.72 -16.51 10.32
CA GLY A 474 29.09 -16.97 10.58
C GLY A 474 30.09 -15.82 10.62
N VAL A 475 30.05 -14.91 9.63
CA VAL A 475 30.91 -13.73 9.54
C VAL A 475 30.62 -12.73 10.66
N THR A 476 29.33 -12.47 10.91
CA THR A 476 28.87 -11.53 11.95
C THR A 476 29.31 -12.03 13.33
N LEU A 477 29.10 -13.31 13.60
CA LEU A 477 29.51 -13.96 14.84
C LEU A 477 31.03 -13.90 15.04
N GLN A 478 31.81 -14.21 14.00
CA GLN A 478 33.26 -14.09 14.06
C GLN A 478 33.71 -12.65 14.38
N SER A 479 33.06 -11.65 13.78
CA SER A 479 33.32 -10.24 14.05
C SER A 479 32.98 -9.85 15.50
N ILE A 480 31.81 -10.27 15.99
CA ILE A 480 31.36 -10.05 17.38
C ILE A 480 32.36 -10.66 18.37
N LEU A 481 32.69 -11.95 18.20
CA LEU A 481 33.58 -12.67 19.09
C LEU A 481 35.01 -12.12 19.07
N SER A 482 35.52 -11.74 17.89
CA SER A 482 36.85 -11.13 17.76
C SER A 482 36.92 -9.76 18.44
N LYS A 483 35.91 -8.90 18.21
CA LYS A 483 35.80 -7.59 18.88
C LYS A 483 35.66 -7.75 20.39
N ALA A 484 34.81 -8.67 20.84
CA ALA A 484 34.60 -8.94 22.26
C ALA A 484 35.89 -9.47 22.91
N LYS A 485 36.60 -10.40 22.27
CA LYS A 485 37.89 -10.90 22.76
C LYS A 485 38.93 -9.79 22.90
N ASN A 486 39.08 -8.94 21.88
CA ASN A 486 40.01 -7.81 21.93
C ASN A 486 39.63 -6.82 23.02
N LYS A 487 38.34 -6.51 23.14
CA LYS A 487 37.80 -5.60 24.15
C LYS A 487 37.97 -6.15 25.57
N VAL A 488 37.71 -7.44 25.78
CA VAL A 488 37.95 -8.12 27.07
C VAL A 488 39.43 -8.03 27.45
N SER A 489 40.34 -8.31 26.51
CA SER A 489 41.79 -8.19 26.77
C SER A 489 42.18 -6.76 27.19
N GLN A 490 41.75 -5.75 26.42
CA GLN A 490 42.06 -4.34 26.71
C GLN A 490 41.43 -3.84 28.02
N GLN A 491 40.17 -4.20 28.27
CA GLN A 491 39.46 -3.76 29.47
C GLN A 491 39.97 -4.46 30.72
N THR A 492 40.48 -5.70 30.62
CA THR A 492 41.03 -6.42 31.77
C THR A 492 42.24 -5.69 32.36
N GLU A 493 43.17 -5.23 31.53
CA GLU A 493 44.34 -4.47 31.97
C GLU A 493 43.93 -3.12 32.59
N ALA A 494 43.00 -2.41 31.94
CA ALA A 494 42.48 -1.14 32.44
C ALA A 494 41.72 -1.30 33.78
N LEU A 495 40.93 -2.36 33.93
CA LEU A 495 40.21 -2.67 35.17
C LEU A 495 41.16 -3.01 36.30
N HIS A 496 42.23 -3.77 36.03
CA HIS A 496 43.23 -4.08 37.04
C HIS A 496 43.97 -2.82 37.51
N ALA A 497 44.34 -1.91 36.60
CA ALA A 497 44.95 -0.63 36.96
C ALA A 497 44.03 0.22 37.85
N LEU A 498 42.74 0.33 37.47
CA LEU A 498 41.74 1.04 38.26
C LEU A 498 41.48 0.37 39.62
N PHE A 499 41.55 -0.95 39.69
CA PHE A 499 41.45 -1.68 40.95
C PHE A 499 42.60 -1.32 41.90
N VAL A 500 43.85 -1.38 41.42
CA VAL A 500 45.04 -1.04 42.23
C VAL A 500 44.96 0.42 42.72
N GLU A 501 44.51 1.34 41.85
CA GLU A 501 44.31 2.74 42.23
C GLU A 501 43.20 2.90 43.27
N ALA A 502 42.05 2.29 43.06
CA ALA A 502 40.92 2.33 43.98
C ALA A 502 41.29 1.72 45.34
N GLU A 503 42.02 0.61 45.36
CA GLU A 503 42.50 -0.04 46.58
C GLU A 503 43.49 0.85 47.35
N ALA A 504 44.45 1.47 46.65
CA ALA A 504 45.40 2.40 47.25
C ALA A 504 44.69 3.63 47.83
N ASN A 505 43.70 4.18 47.12
CA ASN A 505 42.91 5.30 47.61
C ASN A 505 42.02 4.91 48.80
N PHE A 506 41.41 3.71 48.77
CA PHE A 506 40.61 3.19 49.87
C PHE A 506 41.45 2.99 51.14
N LYS A 507 42.66 2.41 51.04
CA LYS A 507 43.59 2.22 52.18
C LYS A 507 44.09 3.54 52.79
N ARG A 508 44.04 4.65 52.06
CA ARG A 508 44.39 5.99 52.56
C ARG A 508 43.26 6.64 53.34
N VAL A 509 42.02 6.15 53.21
CA VAL A 509 40.87 6.66 53.96
C VAL A 509 40.91 6.10 55.38
N ASP A 510 40.74 7.00 56.34
CA ASP A 510 40.59 6.65 57.76
C ASP A 510 39.39 5.70 57.96
N PRO A 511 39.56 4.52 58.60
CA PRO A 511 38.48 3.54 58.78
C PRO A 511 37.20 4.13 59.36
N GLU A 512 37.30 5.11 60.26
CA GLU A 512 36.15 5.77 60.89
C GLU A 512 35.35 6.67 59.92
N LYS A 513 35.93 7.00 58.76
CA LYS A 513 35.33 7.87 57.74
C LYS A 513 34.72 7.10 56.57
N LEU A 514 34.95 5.79 56.46
CA LEU A 514 34.54 5.00 55.30
C LEU A 514 33.02 5.05 55.06
N ASP A 515 32.23 4.95 56.12
CA ASP A 515 30.77 4.97 56.07
C ASP A 515 30.16 6.38 56.11
N GLN A 516 31.00 7.41 56.28
CA GLN A 516 30.53 8.79 56.24
C GLN A 516 30.09 9.15 54.83
N LYS A 517 28.97 9.86 54.70
CA LYS A 517 28.50 10.37 53.41
C LYS A 517 29.45 11.45 52.92
N ALA A 518 30.19 11.17 51.85
CA ALA A 518 31.12 12.12 51.22
C ALA A 518 30.40 13.11 50.33
N THR A 519 29.25 12.72 49.80
CA THR A 519 28.40 13.57 48.97
C THR A 519 27.01 13.69 49.59
N GLY A 520 26.37 14.84 49.41
CA GLY A 520 24.97 15.05 49.80
C GLY A 520 24.01 14.20 48.95
N ALA A 521 22.77 14.06 49.42
CA ALA A 521 21.73 13.42 48.62
C ALA A 521 21.49 14.19 47.31
N ARG A 522 21.39 13.44 46.20
CA ARG A 522 21.07 14.00 44.89
C ARG A 522 19.63 13.69 44.52
N TRP A 523 18.90 14.71 44.10
CA TRP A 523 17.53 14.58 43.63
C TRP A 523 17.49 14.62 42.11
N ARG A 524 16.57 13.85 41.54
CA ARG A 524 16.33 13.80 40.09
C ARG A 524 14.86 13.64 39.78
N PHE A 525 14.46 14.04 38.59
CA PHE A 525 13.07 14.00 38.16
C PHE A 525 12.89 13.39 36.76
N ARG A 526 11.77 12.71 36.55
CA ARG A 526 11.46 12.03 35.28
C ARG A 526 10.92 13.02 34.25
N LEU A 527 11.51 13.00 33.06
CA LEU A 527 11.06 13.76 31.88
C LEU A 527 9.92 13.02 31.18
N GLY A 528 9.19 13.72 30.29
CA GLY A 528 8.16 13.09 29.44
C GLY A 528 8.70 11.98 28.52
N SER A 529 10.00 11.99 28.22
CA SER A 529 10.70 10.91 27.50
C SER A 529 10.94 9.65 28.32
N GLY A 530 10.64 9.69 29.63
CA GLY A 530 10.90 8.60 30.57
C GLY A 530 12.29 8.61 31.22
N LYS A 531 13.26 9.40 30.70
CA LYS A 531 14.60 9.57 31.30
C LYS A 531 14.55 10.44 32.56
N PHE A 532 15.44 10.19 33.52
CA PHE A 532 15.62 11.07 34.68
C PHE A 532 16.63 12.18 34.37
N ARG A 533 16.39 13.36 34.92
CA ARG A 533 17.31 14.51 34.90
C ARG A 533 17.57 14.94 36.33
N ASP A 534 18.83 15.20 36.65
CA ASP A 534 19.23 15.66 37.98
C ASP A 534 18.83 17.14 38.17
N TYR A 535 18.45 17.51 39.39
CA TYR A 535 18.40 18.92 39.76
C TYR A 535 19.82 19.50 39.74
N THR A 536 19.94 20.82 39.59
CA THR A 536 21.22 21.50 39.87
C THR A 536 21.61 21.25 41.32
N GLU A 537 22.91 21.33 41.63
CA GLU A 537 23.41 21.01 42.98
C GLU A 537 22.72 21.84 44.07
N GLU A 538 22.62 23.15 43.86
CA GLU A 538 21.90 24.08 44.75
C GLU A 538 20.42 23.66 44.94
N LYS A 539 19.73 23.32 43.85
CA LYS A 539 18.31 22.91 43.93
C LYS A 539 18.15 21.54 44.54
N SER A 540 19.12 20.63 44.35
CA SER A 540 19.11 19.34 45.01
C SER A 540 19.25 19.48 46.53
N GLN A 541 20.09 20.42 46.99
CA GLN A 541 20.22 20.74 48.42
C GLN A 541 18.95 21.37 48.98
N GLU A 542 18.32 22.29 48.23
CA GLU A 542 17.01 22.85 48.60
C GLU A 542 15.95 21.76 48.73
N VAL A 543 15.83 20.87 47.75
CA VAL A 543 14.88 19.75 47.78
C VAL A 543 15.15 18.81 48.96
N GLU A 544 16.41 18.50 49.26
CA GLU A 544 16.77 17.68 50.42
C GLU A 544 16.40 18.37 51.75
N HIS A 545 16.63 19.68 51.89
CA HIS A 545 16.22 20.43 53.07
C HIS A 545 14.70 20.34 53.29
N LEU A 546 13.91 20.56 52.23
CA LEU A 546 12.46 20.46 52.27
C LEU A 546 12.00 19.03 52.61
N TYR A 547 12.69 18.01 52.09
CA TYR A 547 12.42 16.61 52.41
C TYR A 547 12.70 16.29 53.88
N GLN A 548 13.81 16.78 54.44
CA GLN A 548 14.14 16.59 55.87
C GLN A 548 13.12 17.30 56.77
N ASP A 549 12.69 18.51 56.40
CA ASP A 549 11.63 19.22 57.11
C ASP A 549 10.30 18.47 57.06
N TRP A 550 9.97 17.87 55.92
CA TRP A 550 8.79 17.00 55.79
C TRP A 550 8.89 15.78 56.70
N CYS A 551 10.05 15.10 56.72
CA CYS A 551 10.30 13.97 57.62
C CYS A 551 10.14 14.34 59.10
N LYS A 552 10.64 15.52 59.53
CA LYS A 552 10.51 16.03 60.90
C LYS A 552 9.06 16.33 61.29
N LYS A 553 8.27 16.89 60.38
CA LYS A 553 6.84 17.18 60.60
C LYS A 553 5.98 15.91 60.67
N GLY A 554 6.49 14.78 60.17
CA GLY A 554 5.76 13.53 60.09
C GLY A 554 4.75 13.53 58.94
N LYS A 555 3.95 12.46 58.80
CA LYS A 555 2.94 12.37 57.74
C LYS A 555 1.83 13.39 58.01
N PRO A 556 1.68 14.44 57.18
CA PRO A 556 0.68 15.46 57.39
C PRO A 556 -0.74 14.89 57.22
N THR A 557 -1.67 15.37 58.02
CA THR A 557 -3.09 14.94 57.96
C THR A 557 -3.81 15.58 56.78
N ASN A 558 -3.39 16.80 56.37
CA ASN A 558 -3.95 17.53 55.24
C ASN A 558 -3.02 17.50 54.01
N LYS A 559 -3.61 17.29 52.82
CA LYS A 559 -2.87 17.28 51.53
C LYS A 559 -2.25 18.64 51.15
N SER A 560 -2.74 19.73 51.70
CA SER A 560 -2.15 21.07 51.48
C SER A 560 -0.87 21.26 52.27
N GLU A 561 -0.74 20.60 53.43
CA GLU A 561 0.43 20.67 54.31
C GLU A 561 1.57 19.75 53.84
N SER A 562 1.30 18.84 52.91
CA SER A 562 2.30 17.92 52.33
C SER A 562 3.10 18.50 51.16
N ARG A 563 2.74 19.70 50.71
CA ARG A 563 3.30 20.30 49.50
C ARG A 563 4.31 21.38 49.84
N TYR A 564 5.45 21.31 49.17
CA TYR A 564 6.48 22.34 49.21
C TYR A 564 6.61 22.96 47.83
N GLU A 565 6.99 24.23 47.74
CA GLU A 565 7.18 24.92 46.46
C GLU A 565 8.67 25.22 46.25
N ILE A 566 9.15 25.00 45.02
CA ILE A 566 10.50 25.36 44.58
C ILE A 566 10.43 26.12 43.26
N THR A 567 11.36 27.04 43.04
CA THR A 567 11.51 27.74 41.75
C THR A 567 12.74 27.22 41.01
N ILE A 568 12.58 26.85 39.74
CA ILE A 568 13.66 26.33 38.89
C ILE A 568 13.83 27.24 37.68
N GLN A 569 15.05 27.72 37.46
CA GLN A 569 15.41 28.40 36.22
C GLN A 569 15.48 27.39 35.08
N VAL A 570 14.52 27.49 34.15
CA VAL A 570 14.52 26.69 32.94
C VAL A 570 15.00 27.58 31.81
N LYS A 571 16.02 27.11 31.06
CA LYS A 571 16.42 27.74 29.80
C LYS A 571 15.18 27.80 28.92
N GLY A 572 14.73 29.01 28.58
CA GLY A 572 13.60 29.20 27.72
C GLY A 572 13.92 28.58 26.37
N GLY A 573 13.39 27.38 26.12
CA GLY A 573 13.33 26.87 24.75
C GLY A 573 12.63 27.94 23.94
N THR A 574 13.25 28.39 22.85
CA THR A 574 12.66 29.35 21.91
C THR A 574 11.22 28.97 21.76
N ALA A 575 10.32 29.85 22.21
CA ALA A 575 8.90 29.58 22.19
C ALA A 575 8.58 29.17 20.76
N SER A 576 8.32 27.87 20.55
CA SER A 576 7.89 27.39 19.26
C SER A 576 6.48 27.95 19.10
N THR A 577 6.40 29.19 18.65
CA THR A 577 5.26 29.77 17.96
C THR A 577 5.08 28.97 16.69
N LYS A 578 4.66 27.71 16.82
CA LYS A 578 3.83 27.09 15.80
C LYS A 578 2.47 27.75 16.00
N PRO A 579 2.06 28.67 15.11
CA PRO A 579 0.72 29.23 15.20
C PRO A 579 -0.27 28.07 15.21
N ALA A 580 -1.25 28.14 16.10
CA ALA A 580 -2.34 27.20 16.14
C ALA A 580 -3.16 27.34 14.84
N THR A 581 -2.78 26.62 13.79
CA THR A 581 -3.53 26.59 12.53
C THR A 581 -4.78 25.74 12.75
N ARG A 582 -5.83 26.41 13.22
CA ARG A 582 -7.17 25.84 13.29
C ARG A 582 -8.17 26.79 12.65
N THR A 583 -8.02 27.05 11.36
CA THR A 583 -9.14 27.44 10.51
C THR A 583 -9.00 26.86 9.11
N ARG A 584 -10.13 26.29 8.71
CA ARG A 584 -10.49 25.59 7.50
C ARG A 584 -10.68 26.61 6.38
N GLU A 585 -9.83 26.61 5.36
CA GLU A 585 -10.20 27.07 4.01
C GLU A 585 -9.29 26.39 2.98
N ARG A 586 -9.91 25.58 2.13
CA ARG A 586 -9.28 25.00 0.93
C ARG A 586 -9.16 26.14 -0.09
N CYS A 587 -7.93 26.55 -0.38
CA CYS A 587 -7.56 27.04 -1.70
C CYS A 587 -6.44 26.13 -2.24
N PRO A 588 -6.48 25.75 -3.53
CA PRO A 588 -5.50 24.86 -4.12
C PRO A 588 -4.21 25.65 -4.38
N LYS A 589 -3.11 25.28 -3.71
CA LYS A 589 -1.78 25.66 -4.18
C LYS A 589 -1.41 24.71 -5.30
N GLU A 590 -1.53 25.21 -6.52
CA GLU A 590 -0.76 24.72 -7.65
C GLU A 590 0.74 24.88 -7.32
N LEU A 591 1.43 23.75 -7.31
CA LEU A 591 2.73 23.51 -7.95
C LEU A 591 3.68 24.72 -7.98
N SER A 592 4.47 24.88 -6.92
CA SER A 592 5.82 25.42 -7.03
C SER A 592 6.78 24.24 -6.86
N HIS A 593 7.63 24.01 -7.85
CA HIS A 593 8.53 22.86 -7.91
C HIS A 593 9.96 23.31 -7.57
N PRO A 594 10.83 22.40 -7.10
CA PRO A 594 12.25 22.69 -6.95
C PRO A 594 12.83 23.08 -8.33
N GLY A 595 13.15 24.36 -8.53
CA GLY A 595 13.63 24.91 -9.81
C GLY A 595 13.01 26.24 -10.25
N ASP A 596 11.98 26.75 -9.57
CA ASP A 596 11.42 28.08 -9.88
C ASP A 596 12.36 29.21 -9.39
N PRO A 597 12.52 30.34 -10.13
CA PRO A 597 13.43 31.45 -9.79
C PRO A 597 13.20 32.08 -8.42
N ASP A 598 12.00 31.88 -7.87
CA ASP A 598 11.51 32.47 -6.63
C ASP A 598 11.75 31.54 -5.42
N TRP A 599 12.29 30.34 -5.66
CA TRP A 599 12.45 29.30 -4.63
C TRP A 599 13.63 29.56 -3.67
N ASP A 600 14.66 30.28 -4.14
CA ASP A 600 15.90 30.49 -3.39
C ASP A 600 15.92 31.77 -2.54
N GLU A 601 14.89 32.61 -2.59
CA GLU A 601 14.80 33.80 -1.72
C GLU A 601 14.15 33.46 -0.38
N ARG A 602 14.82 32.60 0.40
CA ARG A 602 14.59 32.55 1.83
C ARG A 602 15.30 33.76 2.43
N PRO A 603 14.61 34.72 3.09
CA PRO A 603 15.29 35.83 3.73
C PRO A 603 16.31 35.27 4.72
N GLU A 604 17.58 35.58 4.50
CA GLU A 604 18.64 35.17 5.42
C GLU A 604 18.25 35.65 6.83
N PRO A 605 18.24 34.75 7.84
CA PRO A 605 17.95 35.18 9.19
C PRO A 605 18.98 36.26 9.57
N PRO A 606 18.55 37.39 10.13
CA PRO A 606 19.43 38.51 10.41
C PRO A 606 20.62 38.05 11.24
N ALA A 607 21.82 38.35 10.72
CA ALA A 607 23.08 38.06 11.39
C ALA A 607 23.10 38.72 12.79
N SER A 608 23.42 37.90 13.79
CA SER A 608 23.76 38.30 15.17
C SER A 608 22.73 39.18 15.89
N LEU A 609 21.61 38.59 16.30
CA LEU A 609 21.00 38.97 17.58
C LEU A 609 21.67 38.12 18.65
N ASP A 610 22.36 38.78 19.58
CA ASP A 610 22.92 38.21 20.79
C ASP A 610 21.78 37.57 21.60
N MET A 611 21.57 36.28 21.37
CA MET A 611 20.56 35.47 22.04
C MET A 611 21.10 35.10 23.41
N SER A 612 21.25 36.09 24.28
CA SER A 612 21.38 35.87 25.72
C SER A 612 20.23 34.94 26.12
N GLU A 613 20.55 33.70 26.50
CA GLU A 613 19.59 32.66 26.83
C GLU A 613 18.57 33.22 27.82
N VAL A 614 17.35 33.50 27.36
CA VAL A 614 16.27 33.97 28.24
C VAL A 614 15.91 32.81 29.15
N THR A 615 16.46 32.79 30.36
CA THR A 615 16.02 31.90 31.43
C THR A 615 14.66 32.38 31.93
N ARG A 616 13.77 31.43 32.20
CA ARG A 616 12.47 31.70 32.84
C ARG A 616 12.40 30.93 34.14
N ASP A 617 11.92 31.61 35.17
CA ASP A 617 11.62 30.99 36.46
C ASP A 617 10.30 30.22 36.36
N GLU A 618 10.38 28.91 36.57
CA GLU A 618 9.21 28.05 36.67
C GLU A 618 9.04 27.57 38.12
N ASN A 619 7.86 27.76 38.68
CA ASN A 619 7.49 27.31 40.01
C ASN A 619 6.94 25.89 39.95
N TYR A 620 7.42 25.04 40.84
CA TYR A 620 7.04 23.64 40.98
C TYR A 620 6.59 23.35 42.41
N SER A 621 5.51 22.58 42.55
CA SER A 621 5.12 21.98 43.81
C SER A 621 5.70 20.57 43.91
N LEU A 622 6.34 20.25 45.02
CA LEU A 622 6.85 18.93 45.39
C LEU A 622 5.91 18.26 46.39
N ASP A 623 5.63 16.99 46.16
CA ASP A 623 4.90 16.12 47.08
C ASP A 623 5.78 14.90 47.39
N PHE A 624 6.42 14.91 48.57
CA PHE A 624 7.32 13.84 49.01
C PHE A 624 6.58 12.57 49.43
N HIS A 625 5.29 12.66 49.77
CA HIS A 625 4.50 11.48 50.07
C HIS A 625 4.28 10.64 48.81
N LEU A 626 4.00 11.31 47.68
CA LEU A 626 3.81 10.67 46.38
C LEU A 626 5.11 10.56 45.57
N MET A 627 6.19 11.18 46.02
CA MET A 627 7.45 11.33 45.27
C MET A 627 7.19 11.94 43.89
N THR A 628 6.47 13.07 43.86
CA THR A 628 6.13 13.78 42.61
C THR A 628 6.43 15.27 42.65
N GLN A 629 6.59 15.87 41.47
CA GLN A 629 6.61 17.31 41.25
C GLN A 629 5.56 17.73 40.21
N VAL A 630 4.97 18.91 40.38
CA VAL A 630 3.94 19.49 39.50
C VAL A 630 4.31 20.93 39.16
N ASN A 631 4.27 21.29 37.87
CA ASN A 631 4.57 22.67 37.44
C ASN A 631 3.38 23.60 37.71
N LEU A 632 3.54 24.54 38.64
CA LEU A 632 2.51 25.50 39.02
C LEU A 632 2.40 26.64 38.00
N THR A 633 3.51 27.13 37.45
CA THR A 633 3.54 28.20 36.44
C THR A 633 2.74 27.86 35.18
N ARG A 634 2.66 26.57 34.83
CA ARG A 634 1.90 26.06 33.67
C ARG A 634 0.51 25.54 34.03
N GLY A 635 -0.06 26.02 35.14
CA GLY A 635 -1.42 25.66 35.56
C GLY A 635 -1.57 24.22 36.04
N GLY A 636 -0.53 23.65 36.66
CA GLY A 636 -0.58 22.33 37.29
C GLY A 636 -0.57 21.14 36.33
N ARG A 637 -0.29 21.36 35.03
CA ARG A 637 -0.34 20.27 34.03
C ARG A 637 0.97 19.48 34.00
N GLY A 638 0.87 18.18 34.23
CA GLY A 638 1.97 17.22 34.13
C GLY A 638 2.65 16.98 35.47
N MET A 639 2.31 15.86 36.10
CA MET A 639 2.98 15.33 37.28
C MET A 639 4.20 14.52 36.86
N ARG A 640 5.36 14.81 37.45
CA ARG A 640 6.61 14.07 37.20
C ARG A 640 7.04 13.35 38.46
N ILE A 641 7.57 12.16 38.32
CA ILE A 641 8.15 11.41 39.45
C ILE A 641 9.48 12.06 39.82
N ILE A 642 9.71 12.28 41.11
CA ILE A 642 11.02 12.64 41.66
C ILE A 642 11.61 11.42 42.37
N ASN A 643 12.94 11.34 42.41
CA ASN A 643 13.65 10.24 43.05
C ASN A 643 14.85 10.79 43.81
N ARG A 644 15.04 10.28 45.02
CA ARG A 644 16.19 10.59 45.87
C ARG A 644 17.26 9.54 45.64
N GLN A 645 18.44 9.96 45.23
CA GLN A 645 19.65 9.16 45.29
C GLN A 645 20.38 9.52 46.56
N GLU A 646 20.59 8.50 47.40
CA GLU A 646 21.48 8.67 48.54
C GLU A 646 22.86 9.08 48.04
N GLY A 647 23.47 10.06 48.70
CA GLY A 647 24.85 10.43 48.41
C GLY A 647 25.79 9.25 48.68
N MET A 648 26.87 9.20 47.92
CA MET A 648 27.91 8.18 48.07
C MET A 648 28.68 8.37 49.38
N THR A 649 29.03 7.27 50.02
CA THR A 649 29.98 7.27 51.13
C THR A 649 31.39 7.62 50.65
N VAL A 650 32.32 7.93 51.57
CA VAL A 650 33.73 8.15 51.22
C VAL A 650 34.30 6.91 50.52
N ALA A 651 34.01 5.72 51.07
CA ALA A 651 34.36 4.44 50.47
C ALA A 651 33.84 4.28 49.04
N GLN A 652 32.56 4.59 48.82
CA GLN A 652 31.95 4.52 47.48
C GLN A 652 32.55 5.55 46.53
N THR A 653 32.85 6.77 47.00
CA THR A 653 33.39 7.84 46.17
C THR A 653 34.77 7.47 45.60
N VAL A 654 35.64 6.87 46.42
CA VAL A 654 36.98 6.45 45.98
C VAL A 654 36.98 5.19 45.11
N THR A 655 35.92 4.36 45.19
CA THR A 655 35.79 3.12 44.42
C THR A 655 34.83 3.21 43.23
N HIS A 656 34.05 4.29 43.11
CA HIS A 656 32.98 4.44 42.12
C HIS A 656 33.48 4.24 40.68
N GLY A 657 34.60 4.90 40.33
CA GLY A 657 35.15 4.82 38.97
C GLY A 657 35.54 3.38 38.56
N TYR A 658 36.05 2.59 39.51
CA TYR A 658 36.33 1.18 39.27
C TYR A 658 35.04 0.37 39.06
N PHE A 659 34.06 0.50 39.96
CA PHE A 659 32.81 -0.28 39.86
C PHE A 659 31.95 0.11 38.66
N GLU A 660 31.96 1.38 38.26
CA GLU A 660 31.31 1.84 37.02
C GLU A 660 31.93 1.15 35.80
N LYS A 661 33.27 1.05 35.74
CA LYS A 661 33.96 0.34 34.66
C LYS A 661 33.75 -1.15 34.68
N VAL A 662 33.65 -1.77 35.86
CA VAL A 662 33.25 -3.18 36.00
C VAL A 662 31.83 -3.38 35.44
N SER A 663 30.89 -2.49 35.77
CA SER A 663 29.52 -2.58 35.24
C SER A 663 29.47 -2.43 33.72
N ASP A 664 30.23 -1.48 33.16
CA ASP A 664 30.36 -1.32 31.71
C ASP A 664 30.95 -2.57 31.04
N PHE A 665 32.02 -3.14 31.61
CA PHE A 665 32.66 -4.36 31.13
C PHE A 665 31.70 -5.55 31.09
N VAL A 666 30.97 -5.81 32.18
CA VAL A 666 29.98 -6.89 32.26
C VAL A 666 28.87 -6.68 31.23
N ARG A 667 28.30 -5.47 31.17
CA ARG A 667 27.22 -5.15 30.23
C ARG A 667 27.66 -5.30 28.78
N ASP A 668 28.87 -4.86 28.45
CA ASP A 668 29.39 -4.95 27.08
C ASP A 668 29.62 -6.41 26.66
N ALA A 669 30.09 -7.25 27.58
CA ALA A 669 30.26 -8.67 27.34
C ALA A 669 28.93 -9.42 27.26
N GLU A 670 27.97 -9.11 28.12
CA GLU A 670 26.60 -9.63 28.04
C GLU A 670 25.97 -9.30 26.69
N ASN A 671 26.06 -8.04 26.26
CA ASN A 671 25.57 -7.61 24.95
C ASN A 671 26.22 -8.39 23.80
N ALA A 672 27.54 -8.60 23.85
CA ALA A 672 28.26 -9.35 22.83
C ALA A 672 27.87 -10.83 22.82
N LEU A 673 27.76 -11.48 23.99
CA LEU A 673 27.36 -12.88 24.10
C LEU A 673 25.89 -13.11 23.72
N SER A 674 24.99 -12.20 24.09
CA SER A 674 23.59 -12.26 23.66
C SER A 674 23.44 -12.09 22.16
N GLN A 675 24.19 -11.18 21.53
CA GLN A 675 24.21 -11.07 20.07
C GLN A 675 24.80 -12.32 19.42
N ALA A 676 25.89 -12.85 19.98
CA ALA A 676 26.51 -14.08 19.50
C ALA A 676 25.56 -15.29 19.57
N GLU A 677 24.76 -15.40 20.63
CA GLU A 677 23.76 -16.46 20.79
C GLU A 677 22.69 -16.42 19.69
N VAL A 678 22.19 -15.23 19.36
CA VAL A 678 21.22 -15.05 18.26
C VAL A 678 21.79 -15.53 16.93
N GLU A 679 23.04 -15.16 16.61
CA GLU A 679 23.70 -15.59 15.36
C GLU A 679 24.02 -17.09 15.36
N LEU A 680 24.43 -17.66 16.51
CA LEU A 680 24.68 -19.10 16.66
C LEU A 680 23.45 -19.96 16.33
N HIS A 681 22.25 -19.45 16.59
CA HIS A 681 21.00 -20.16 16.27
C HIS A 681 20.72 -20.26 14.77
N LEU A 682 21.32 -19.39 13.96
CA LEU A 682 21.14 -19.39 12.51
C LEU A 682 22.06 -20.41 11.81
N LEU A 683 23.18 -20.76 12.43
CA LEU A 683 24.20 -21.66 11.88
C LEU A 683 23.78 -23.12 11.78
N GLY A 684 24.40 -23.84 10.83
CA GLY A 684 24.28 -25.30 10.72
C GLY A 684 24.94 -26.04 11.90
N GLY A 685 24.57 -27.30 12.13
CA GLY A 685 24.95 -28.03 13.35
C GLY A 685 26.46 -28.17 13.59
N SER A 686 27.26 -28.39 12.55
CA SER A 686 28.73 -28.49 12.68
C SER A 686 29.38 -27.14 12.96
N GLU A 687 29.05 -26.11 12.16
CA GLU A 687 29.59 -24.76 12.30
C GLU A 687 29.17 -24.12 13.62
N ARG A 688 27.91 -24.34 14.04
CA ARG A 688 27.40 -23.92 15.35
C ARG A 688 28.24 -24.51 16.48
N ALA A 689 28.59 -25.80 16.43
CA ALA A 689 29.37 -26.44 17.48
C ALA A 689 30.80 -25.89 17.55
N GLU A 690 31.40 -25.51 16.42
CA GLU A 690 32.71 -24.87 16.38
C GLU A 690 32.66 -23.45 16.96
N ARG A 691 31.72 -22.63 16.49
CA ARG A 691 31.55 -21.25 16.97
C ARG A 691 31.09 -21.17 18.42
N GLN A 692 30.31 -22.15 18.90
CA GLN A 692 29.96 -22.26 20.32
C GLN A 692 31.21 -22.43 21.17
N LYS A 693 32.20 -23.22 20.73
CA LYS A 693 33.47 -23.37 21.48
C LYS A 693 34.24 -22.05 21.57
N GLU A 694 34.16 -21.20 20.54
CA GLU A 694 34.78 -19.86 20.59
C GLU A 694 34.08 -18.94 21.60
N ALA A 695 32.74 -18.93 21.61
CA ALA A 695 31.94 -18.19 22.59
C ALA A 695 32.18 -18.70 24.03
N ASP A 696 32.27 -20.02 24.21
CA ASP A 696 32.59 -20.65 25.49
C ASP A 696 34.03 -20.27 25.93
N ALA A 697 34.98 -20.24 24.99
CA ALA A 697 36.36 -19.82 25.28
C ALA A 697 36.43 -18.35 25.71
N LEU A 698 35.64 -17.46 25.09
CA LEU A 698 35.52 -16.06 25.53
C LEU A 698 34.96 -15.98 26.96
N THR A 699 33.91 -16.74 27.25
CA THR A 699 33.32 -16.81 28.59
C THR A 699 34.34 -17.33 29.62
N GLN A 700 35.12 -18.35 29.28
CA GLN A 700 36.21 -18.85 30.14
C GLN A 700 37.33 -17.82 30.32
N ALA A 701 37.65 -17.03 29.29
CA ALA A 701 38.67 -15.97 29.39
C ALA A 701 38.24 -14.84 30.32
N MET A 702 36.95 -14.53 30.41
CA MET A 702 36.41 -13.53 31.33
C MET A 702 36.33 -14.00 32.79
N LYS A 703 36.20 -15.32 33.00
CA LYS A 703 35.94 -15.90 34.32
C LYS A 703 36.97 -15.49 35.39
N PRO A 704 38.29 -15.46 35.16
CA PRO A 704 39.27 -15.03 36.16
C PRO A 704 39.01 -13.61 36.67
N VAL A 705 38.71 -12.68 35.74
CA VAL A 705 38.46 -11.27 36.06
C VAL A 705 37.18 -11.13 36.90
N LEU A 706 36.11 -11.82 36.52
CA LEU A 706 34.86 -11.82 37.27
C LEU A 706 35.02 -12.45 38.67
N VAL A 707 35.80 -13.52 38.80
CA VAL A 707 36.09 -14.14 40.10
C VAL A 707 36.93 -13.22 40.98
N GLU A 708 37.90 -12.49 40.40
CA GLU A 708 38.67 -11.48 41.11
C GLU A 708 37.78 -10.35 41.62
N ILE A 709 36.92 -9.80 40.76
CA ILE A 709 35.92 -8.79 41.13
C ILE A 709 35.02 -9.28 42.28
N LEU A 710 34.46 -10.49 42.16
CA LEU A 710 33.56 -11.06 43.17
C LEU A 710 34.29 -11.34 44.48
N ARG A 711 35.56 -11.75 44.44
CA ARG A 711 36.38 -11.94 45.64
C ARG A 711 36.67 -10.61 46.34
N ASN A 712 36.89 -9.54 45.58
CA ASN A 712 37.18 -8.22 46.13
C ASN A 712 35.93 -7.49 46.66
N LEU A 713 34.74 -7.95 46.26
CA LEU A 713 33.45 -7.48 46.78
C LEU A 713 33.03 -8.17 48.08
N ALA A 714 33.55 -9.37 48.35
CA ALA A 714 33.26 -10.19 49.53
C ALA A 714 34.25 -9.91 50.66
#